data_AF-A0A0F0CGX2-F1
#
_entry.id   AF-A0A0F0CGX2-F1
#
_cell.length_a   1.000
_cell.length_b   1.000
_cell.length_c   1.000
_cell.angle_alpha   90.00
_cell.angle_beta   90.00
_cell.angle_gamma   90.00
#
_symmetry.space_group_name_H-M   'P 1'
#
loop_
_entity.id
_entity.type
_entity.pdbx_description
1 polymer ?
#
loop_
_entity_poly.entity_id
_entity_poly.type
_entity_poly.pdbx_seq_one_letter_code
_entity_poly.pdbx_strand_id
1 'polypeptide(L)'
;MKREKLIRIITCTAAFFAVSTIPVLGADGWQQDSVHQWVYMENDKKLVNQWLPWTDGTMRYVGGNGQIVTDNWVTIGENRFRVRSDGSRYENEWFSLTSKPSLPSGNPGTTWYYAGVDGNILKNGWYDLNGKLYYFYPGGNSPRNSFFNLEDKRYYVDEMGARKNPGWFSIDNVNSKGISYTTWYYVTEDGFLLRDGWHELEGITCYFDTNGSAYRNRWFNLNDDRYYVDENGNRQNGWFSVTSTNANGQEYTNWYRADSNGVLWRNGWRESDGNWYFFDANGLNYRKRWYTDESGNRYYLDENGILQDDGWFKIENINSNTGIVSESWYYASESGAVLKGGFRELEGKKYYFDANGLNYRKRWLTEENGKKRYIGDEGYLYQSQWFVISGLDSRNSDYNNWYYGDSNGYVRMDGWYKIDGKYYCFNSSGVMRTGWLTETADDEEDENAYYYCGQDGARVTGWQWLEIPQSWMDNSDVVDYVQEHGEYAYFYFSKSSGNKKRSSGGKKEVNVDGITYCIDGNGIMYPGWVKLSSTTPEIKGYRYFYQPTSDQDKTLAEGERVEGMWLKLDGPPDLNSSGQKEWYYFDRSGKPKFGEENSYHVEKIHDSYYVFDMYGVAQYGLIELNGEFYYCKGPDDDRKCVTGKTMLNDGIGSSRAQYCFDLKGKGITGIKDGNFYYKGKLQKADSAARYEVFDIPEEGKRLINSSGKIMKNTKVTDGNDQKWTLGSGGKILTYGSNEVAEILAPEATVSY
;
A
#
# COMPACT_ATOMS: atom_id res chain seq x y z
N MET A 1 -53.58 -40.88 35.61
CA MET A 1 -54.40 -42.09 35.40
C MET A 1 -53.81 -43.22 36.24
N LYS A 2 -54.66 -43.89 37.05
CA LYS A 2 -54.36 -44.92 38.07
C LYS A 2 -53.74 -44.39 39.38
N ARG A 3 -54.08 -44.87 40.56
CA ARG A 3 -55.31 -45.43 41.15
C ARG A 3 -54.94 -45.57 42.63
N GLU A 4 -55.87 -45.17 43.48
CA GLU A 4 -55.99 -45.40 44.93
C GLU A 4 -55.07 -46.42 45.60
N LYS A 5 -54.59 -46.07 46.80
CA LYS A 5 -54.57 -46.99 47.95
C LYS A 5 -54.86 -46.22 49.24
N LEU A 6 -56.14 -46.26 49.59
CA LEU A 6 -56.71 -45.98 50.90
C LEU A 6 -56.06 -46.94 51.92
N ILE A 7 -55.27 -46.43 52.87
CA ILE A 7 -54.77 -47.24 54.00
C ILE A 7 -55.72 -47.07 55.17
N ARG A 8 -56.22 -48.24 55.60
CA ARG A 8 -57.17 -48.51 56.66
C ARG A 8 -56.74 -47.90 57.99
N ILE A 9 -57.57 -47.05 58.56
CA ILE A 9 -57.60 -46.79 60.00
C ILE A 9 -58.06 -48.08 60.68
N ILE A 10 -57.16 -48.71 61.43
CA ILE A 10 -57.49 -49.83 62.30
C ILE A 10 -58.25 -49.24 63.49
N THR A 11 -59.55 -49.47 63.50
CA THR A 11 -60.40 -49.40 64.70
C THR A 11 -59.95 -50.50 65.66
N CYS A 12 -59.06 -50.16 66.60
CA CYS A 12 -58.84 -50.97 67.79
C CYS A 12 -59.94 -50.64 68.79
N THR A 13 -61.00 -51.44 68.72
CA THR A 13 -62.04 -51.57 69.73
C THR A 13 -61.40 -52.10 71.02
N ALA A 14 -61.00 -51.21 71.93
CA ALA A 14 -60.72 -51.58 73.31
C ALA A 14 -62.05 -51.57 74.07
N ALA A 15 -62.46 -52.76 74.52
CA ALA A 15 -63.65 -52.96 75.32
C ALA A 15 -63.58 -52.12 76.60
N PHE A 16 -64.49 -51.16 76.74
CA PHE A 16 -64.81 -50.58 78.04
C PHE A 16 -65.49 -51.66 78.88
N PHE A 17 -64.73 -52.31 79.78
CA PHE A 17 -65.35 -52.85 80.97
C PHE A 17 -65.79 -51.66 81.82
N ALA A 18 -67.06 -51.30 81.72
CA ALA A 18 -67.72 -50.44 82.69
C ALA A 18 -67.80 -51.19 84.02
N VAL A 19 -66.79 -51.02 84.87
CA VAL A 19 -66.94 -51.32 86.29
C VAL A 19 -67.57 -50.06 86.89
N SER A 20 -68.90 -50.10 87.06
CA SER A 20 -69.59 -49.13 87.91
C SER A 20 -69.17 -49.39 89.36
N THR A 21 -68.15 -48.68 89.86
CA THR A 21 -67.88 -48.66 91.29
C THR A 21 -68.87 -47.70 91.95
N ILE A 22 -69.86 -48.25 92.64
CA ILE A 22 -70.62 -47.57 93.69
C ILE A 22 -69.59 -47.08 94.74
N PRO A 23 -69.69 -45.85 95.29
CA PRO A 23 -68.80 -45.44 96.37
C PRO A 23 -69.02 -46.36 97.57
N VAL A 24 -68.07 -47.25 97.82
CA VAL A 24 -67.93 -47.92 99.12
C VAL A 24 -67.23 -46.90 100.01
N LEU A 25 -67.91 -46.46 101.07
CA LEU A 25 -67.28 -45.68 102.14
C LEU A 25 -66.09 -46.48 102.71
N GLY A 26 -64.87 -45.93 102.64
CA GLY A 26 -63.67 -46.47 103.30
C GLY A 26 -62.63 -47.20 102.43
N ALA A 27 -62.67 -47.13 101.10
CA ALA A 27 -61.63 -47.74 100.24
C ALA A 27 -60.56 -46.72 99.81
N ASP A 28 -59.30 -46.97 100.18
CA ASP A 28 -58.13 -46.22 99.70
C ASP A 28 -57.88 -46.50 98.21
N GLY A 29 -57.49 -45.47 97.46
CA GLY A 29 -57.17 -45.57 96.03
C GLY A 29 -57.93 -44.60 95.12
N TRP A 30 -57.77 -44.79 93.82
CA TRP A 30 -58.40 -43.98 92.78
C TRP A 30 -59.91 -44.26 92.68
N GLN A 31 -60.72 -43.20 92.74
CA GLN A 31 -62.17 -43.26 92.60
C GLN A 31 -62.71 -42.04 91.85
N GLN A 32 -63.92 -42.12 91.29
CA GLN A 32 -64.56 -40.99 90.62
C GLN A 32 -65.43 -40.20 91.60
N ASP A 33 -65.32 -38.87 91.57
CA ASP A 33 -66.18 -37.98 92.34
C ASP A 33 -67.55 -37.75 91.69
N SER A 34 -68.40 -36.94 92.32
CA SER A 34 -69.76 -36.64 91.86
C SER A 34 -69.85 -35.93 90.50
N VAL A 35 -68.73 -35.45 89.96
CA VAL A 35 -68.64 -34.84 88.61
C VAL A 35 -67.86 -35.73 87.64
N HIS A 36 -67.71 -37.02 87.96
CA HIS A 36 -67.01 -38.05 87.17
C HIS A 36 -65.53 -37.73 86.91
N GLN A 37 -64.88 -36.98 87.80
CA GLN A 37 -63.43 -36.75 87.77
C GLN A 37 -62.73 -37.70 88.75
N TRP A 38 -61.56 -38.21 88.37
CA TRP A 38 -60.79 -39.10 89.24
C TRP A 38 -60.15 -38.32 90.40
N VAL A 39 -60.30 -38.84 91.62
CA VAL A 39 -59.67 -38.38 92.85
C VAL A 39 -58.99 -39.58 93.53
N TYR A 40 -58.00 -39.33 94.37
CA TYR A 40 -57.41 -40.38 95.20
C TYR A 40 -57.81 -40.17 96.65
N MET A 41 -58.38 -41.21 97.27
CA MET A 41 -58.74 -41.20 98.68
C MET A 41 -57.74 -42.02 99.48
N GLU A 42 -57.34 -41.51 100.64
CA GLU A 42 -56.56 -42.24 101.63
C GLU A 42 -57.04 -41.83 103.03
N ASN A 43 -57.39 -42.80 103.88
CA ASN A 43 -57.96 -42.56 105.22
C ASN A 43 -59.15 -41.58 105.20
N ASP A 44 -60.12 -41.83 104.30
CA ASP A 44 -61.33 -41.01 104.08
C ASP A 44 -61.07 -39.53 103.68
N LYS A 45 -59.83 -39.18 103.31
CA LYS A 45 -59.48 -37.83 102.84
C LYS A 45 -59.04 -37.85 101.39
N LYS A 46 -59.46 -36.82 100.64
CA LYS A 46 -58.93 -36.54 99.30
C LYS A 46 -57.48 -36.10 99.44
N LEU A 47 -56.58 -36.81 98.77
CA LEU A 47 -55.20 -36.37 98.61
C LEU A 47 -55.14 -35.23 97.59
N VAL A 48 -54.26 -34.26 97.84
CA VAL A 48 -54.12 -33.05 97.03
C VAL A 48 -52.65 -32.72 96.83
N ASN A 49 -52.33 -32.07 95.71
CA ASN A 49 -50.99 -31.56 95.35
C ASN A 49 -49.85 -32.60 95.41
N GLN A 50 -50.10 -33.84 94.96
CA GLN A 50 -49.05 -34.87 94.96
C GLN A 50 -49.17 -35.86 93.80
N TRP A 51 -48.05 -36.50 93.50
CA TRP A 51 -47.95 -37.56 92.50
C TRP A 51 -48.30 -38.91 93.12
N LEU A 52 -49.16 -39.67 92.45
CA LEU A 52 -49.62 -40.97 92.89
C LEU A 52 -49.55 -41.97 91.72
N PRO A 53 -49.11 -43.21 91.95
CA PRO A 53 -49.09 -44.23 90.90
C PRO A 53 -50.52 -44.58 90.49
N TRP A 54 -50.72 -44.80 89.19
CA TRP A 54 -51.93 -45.40 88.66
C TRP A 54 -51.81 -46.94 88.68
N THR A 55 -52.89 -47.65 88.35
CA THR A 55 -52.93 -49.11 88.32
C THR A 55 -51.97 -49.73 87.29
N ASP A 56 -51.51 -48.95 86.31
CA ASP A 56 -50.54 -49.34 85.29
C ASP A 56 -49.08 -49.01 85.67
N GLY A 57 -48.85 -48.47 86.87
CA GLY A 57 -47.53 -48.05 87.36
C GLY A 57 -47.08 -46.67 86.91
N THR A 58 -47.80 -46.00 86.02
CA THR A 58 -47.46 -44.64 85.57
C THR A 58 -47.99 -43.58 86.54
N MET A 59 -47.28 -42.47 86.70
CA MET A 59 -47.65 -41.45 87.71
C MET A 59 -48.75 -40.50 87.20
N ARG A 60 -49.70 -40.16 88.09
CA ARG A 60 -50.72 -39.12 87.90
C ARG A 60 -50.61 -38.08 89.01
N TYR A 61 -51.01 -36.84 88.73
CA TYR A 61 -51.00 -35.77 89.73
C TYR A 61 -52.42 -35.40 90.15
N VAL A 62 -52.68 -35.33 91.45
CA VAL A 62 -53.90 -34.73 92.00
C VAL A 62 -53.66 -33.26 92.32
N GLY A 63 -54.48 -32.36 91.79
CA GLY A 63 -54.37 -30.91 91.98
C GLY A 63 -54.82 -30.46 93.37
N GLY A 64 -54.80 -29.14 93.62
CA GLY A 64 -55.18 -28.57 94.91
C GLY A 64 -56.64 -28.79 95.32
N ASN A 65 -57.51 -29.15 94.36
CA ASN A 65 -58.90 -29.55 94.58
C ASN A 65 -59.08 -31.08 94.75
N GLY A 66 -57.98 -31.85 94.71
CA GLY A 66 -57.96 -33.31 94.84
C GLY A 66 -58.35 -34.09 93.59
N GLN A 67 -58.65 -33.39 92.49
CA GLN A 67 -58.95 -34.01 91.20
C GLN A 67 -57.67 -34.27 90.40
N ILE A 68 -57.70 -35.32 89.59
CA ILE A 68 -56.65 -35.64 88.63
C ILE A 68 -56.43 -34.44 87.69
N VAL A 69 -55.18 -34.09 87.46
CA VAL A 69 -54.80 -33.10 86.45
C VAL A 69 -54.61 -33.83 85.12
N THR A 70 -55.29 -33.36 84.08
CA THR A 70 -55.19 -33.89 82.72
C THR A 70 -54.89 -32.76 81.72
N ASP A 71 -54.13 -33.10 80.68
CA ASP A 71 -53.71 -32.19 79.59
C ASP A 71 -53.20 -30.81 80.06
N ASN A 72 -52.51 -30.78 81.20
CA ASN A 72 -52.06 -29.54 81.83
C ASN A 72 -50.59 -29.62 82.26
N TRP A 73 -50.02 -28.47 82.60
CA TRP A 73 -48.72 -28.37 83.25
C TRP A 73 -48.88 -28.55 84.76
N VAL A 74 -47.98 -29.32 85.37
CA VAL A 74 -47.86 -29.46 86.82
C VAL A 74 -46.50 -28.86 87.22
N THR A 75 -46.50 -27.91 88.15
CA THR A 75 -45.26 -27.26 88.63
C THR A 75 -45.17 -27.41 90.14
N ILE A 76 -44.06 -27.96 90.64
CA ILE A 76 -43.83 -28.23 92.06
C ILE A 76 -42.42 -27.73 92.40
N GLY A 77 -42.34 -26.65 93.16
CA GLY A 77 -41.08 -25.93 93.37
C GLY A 77 -40.48 -25.51 92.02
N GLU A 78 -39.24 -25.91 91.75
CA GLU A 78 -38.59 -25.65 90.46
C GLU A 78 -38.88 -26.70 89.38
N ASN A 79 -39.47 -27.84 89.74
CA ASN A 79 -39.72 -28.93 88.80
C ASN A 79 -41.02 -28.70 88.03
N ARG A 80 -41.00 -29.03 86.74
CA ARG A 80 -42.12 -28.81 85.84
C ARG A 80 -42.35 -30.05 85.00
N PHE A 81 -43.60 -30.49 84.96
CA PHE A 81 -44.04 -31.75 84.35
C PHE A 81 -45.20 -31.47 83.41
N ARG A 82 -45.29 -32.22 82.32
CA ARG A 82 -46.49 -32.24 81.47
C ARG A 82 -47.24 -33.54 81.70
N VAL A 83 -48.56 -33.45 81.86
CA VAL A 83 -49.45 -34.62 81.88
C VAL A 83 -50.29 -34.69 80.60
N ARG A 84 -50.58 -35.91 80.15
CA ARG A 84 -51.40 -36.23 78.98
C ARG A 84 -52.88 -36.09 79.27
N SER A 85 -53.73 -36.29 78.26
CA SER A 85 -55.19 -36.28 78.41
C SER A 85 -55.72 -37.39 79.32
N ASP A 86 -55.01 -38.51 79.44
CA ASP A 86 -55.29 -39.58 80.40
C ASP A 86 -54.68 -39.33 81.80
N GLY A 87 -54.03 -38.17 81.98
CA GLY A 87 -53.36 -37.72 83.19
C GLY A 87 -51.94 -38.25 83.39
N SER A 88 -51.45 -39.20 82.58
CA SER A 88 -50.10 -39.76 82.74
C SER A 88 -49.06 -38.68 82.46
N ARG A 89 -47.98 -38.64 83.25
CA ARG A 89 -46.87 -37.73 82.94
C ARG A 89 -45.99 -38.29 81.83
N TYR A 90 -45.43 -37.40 81.02
CA TYR A 90 -44.37 -37.75 80.07
C TYR A 90 -43.11 -38.14 80.85
N GLU A 91 -42.40 -39.17 80.41
CA GLU A 91 -41.15 -39.65 81.04
C GLU A 91 -40.18 -40.18 79.98
N ASN A 92 -38.90 -39.80 80.08
CA ASN A 92 -37.80 -40.22 79.22
C ASN A 92 -38.08 -40.09 77.70
N GLU A 93 -38.83 -39.06 77.30
CA GLU A 93 -39.32 -38.93 75.94
C GLU A 93 -39.48 -37.47 75.49
N TRP A 94 -39.46 -37.28 74.18
CA TRP A 94 -39.80 -36.01 73.54
C TRP A 94 -41.32 -35.85 73.48
N PHE A 95 -41.79 -34.64 73.73
CA PHE A 95 -43.18 -34.26 73.46
C PHE A 95 -43.26 -32.85 72.90
N SER A 96 -44.38 -32.54 72.25
CA SER A 96 -44.63 -31.23 71.68
C SER A 96 -46.01 -30.70 72.05
N LEU A 97 -46.11 -29.37 72.10
CA LEU A 97 -47.35 -28.65 72.29
C LEU A 97 -47.57 -27.72 71.10
N THR A 98 -48.74 -27.87 70.45
CA THR A 98 -49.14 -27.03 69.33
C THR A 98 -50.05 -25.91 69.82
N SER A 99 -49.66 -24.66 69.57
CA SER A 99 -50.49 -23.52 69.93
C SER A 99 -51.75 -23.47 69.07
N LYS A 100 -52.86 -23.05 69.67
CA LYS A 100 -54.10 -22.74 68.96
C LYS A 100 -54.11 -21.23 68.69
N PRO A 101 -53.88 -20.78 67.44
CA PRO A 101 -53.85 -19.36 67.13
C PRO A 101 -55.23 -18.74 67.40
N SER A 102 -55.25 -17.52 67.92
CA SER A 102 -56.48 -16.77 68.23
C SER A 102 -57.21 -16.27 66.97
N LEU A 103 -56.56 -16.29 65.82
CA LEU A 103 -57.10 -15.92 64.51
C LEU A 103 -57.04 -17.09 63.53
N PRO A 104 -58.05 -17.28 62.66
CA PRO A 104 -58.04 -18.32 61.62
C PRO A 104 -56.87 -18.22 60.63
N SER A 105 -56.30 -17.02 60.48
CA SER A 105 -55.13 -16.74 59.62
C SER A 105 -53.78 -16.98 60.32
N GLY A 106 -53.79 -17.28 61.63
CA GLY A 106 -52.57 -17.56 62.38
C GLY A 106 -52.07 -18.98 62.10
N ASN A 107 -50.77 -19.12 61.95
CA ASN A 107 -50.15 -20.45 61.83
C ASN A 107 -49.94 -21.05 63.23
N PRO A 108 -50.36 -22.30 63.48
CA PRO A 108 -50.10 -22.98 64.75
C PRO A 108 -48.59 -23.19 64.94
N GLY A 109 -48.06 -22.79 66.10
CA GLY A 109 -46.66 -22.98 66.47
C GLY A 109 -46.46 -24.26 67.28
N THR A 110 -45.48 -25.08 66.93
CA THR A 110 -45.15 -26.30 67.67
C THR A 110 -43.95 -26.06 68.58
N THR A 111 -44.09 -26.31 69.87
CA THR A 111 -43.02 -26.15 70.86
C THR A 111 -42.61 -27.51 71.41
N TRP A 112 -41.32 -27.83 71.39
CA TRP A 112 -40.78 -29.13 71.78
C TRP A 112 -40.15 -29.10 73.17
N TYR A 113 -40.33 -30.18 73.92
CA TYR A 113 -39.82 -30.40 75.27
C TYR A 113 -39.32 -31.83 75.41
N TYR A 114 -38.46 -32.07 76.40
CA TYR A 114 -38.03 -33.42 76.76
C TYR A 114 -38.29 -33.64 78.24
N ALA A 115 -39.03 -34.70 78.58
CA ALA A 115 -39.21 -35.14 79.95
C ALA A 115 -38.08 -36.12 80.31
N GLY A 116 -37.36 -35.84 81.40
CA GLY A 116 -36.34 -36.74 81.93
C GLY A 116 -36.93 -38.06 82.45
N VAL A 117 -36.06 -38.93 82.94
CA VAL A 117 -36.44 -40.25 83.51
C VAL A 117 -37.38 -40.15 84.72
N ASP A 118 -37.37 -39.02 85.42
CA ASP A 118 -38.23 -38.71 86.56
C ASP A 118 -39.48 -37.90 86.17
N GLY A 119 -39.68 -37.66 84.86
CA GLY A 119 -40.74 -36.88 84.26
C GLY A 119 -40.55 -35.35 84.31
N ASN A 120 -39.51 -34.86 84.99
CA ASN A 120 -39.20 -33.44 85.06
C ASN A 120 -38.66 -32.97 83.70
N ILE A 121 -39.11 -31.82 83.20
CA ILE A 121 -38.62 -31.34 81.91
C ILE A 121 -37.18 -30.81 82.03
N LEU A 122 -36.39 -31.04 80.99
CA LEU A 122 -35.08 -30.41 80.86
C LEU A 122 -35.24 -28.90 80.57
N LYS A 123 -34.39 -28.08 81.19
CA LYS A 123 -34.40 -26.61 81.06
C LYS A 123 -33.01 -26.05 81.40
N ASN A 124 -32.74 -24.82 80.99
CA ASN A 124 -31.53 -24.05 81.35
C ASN A 124 -30.19 -24.66 80.90
N GLY A 125 -30.08 -25.17 79.67
CA GLY A 125 -28.76 -25.60 79.19
C GLY A 125 -28.75 -26.63 78.08
N TRP A 126 -27.54 -27.10 77.77
CA TRP A 126 -27.27 -28.18 76.83
C TRP A 126 -27.30 -29.54 77.53
N TYR A 127 -27.93 -30.53 76.89
CA TYR A 127 -28.00 -31.90 77.37
C TYR A 127 -27.63 -32.86 76.24
N ASP A 128 -26.82 -33.87 76.54
CA ASP A 128 -26.58 -34.99 75.63
C ASP A 128 -27.74 -35.99 75.75
N LEU A 129 -28.43 -36.21 74.63
CA LEU A 129 -29.48 -37.21 74.51
C LEU A 129 -29.10 -38.14 73.36
N ASN A 130 -28.65 -39.35 73.71
CA ASN A 130 -28.22 -40.38 72.77
C ASN A 130 -27.11 -39.92 71.80
N GLY A 131 -26.09 -39.23 72.30
CA GLY A 131 -24.93 -38.78 71.54
C GLY A 131 -25.17 -37.52 70.71
N LYS A 132 -26.25 -36.78 70.98
CA LYS A 132 -26.58 -35.50 70.33
C LYS A 132 -26.88 -34.46 71.40
N LEU A 133 -26.36 -33.25 71.19
CA LEU A 133 -26.55 -32.14 72.13
C LEU A 133 -27.79 -31.32 71.78
N TYR A 134 -28.66 -31.09 72.77
CA TYR A 134 -29.89 -30.32 72.65
C TYR A 134 -29.92 -29.21 73.69
N TYR A 135 -30.28 -28.00 73.28
CA TYR A 135 -30.46 -26.88 74.20
C TYR A 135 -31.91 -26.78 74.67
N PHE A 136 -32.12 -26.45 75.94
CA PHE A 136 -33.42 -26.16 76.51
C PHE A 136 -33.40 -24.79 77.19
N TYR A 137 -34.30 -23.90 76.76
CA TYR A 137 -34.49 -22.57 77.34
C TYR A 137 -35.03 -22.65 78.78
N PRO A 138 -35.10 -21.53 79.53
CA PRO A 138 -35.63 -21.53 80.89
C PRO A 138 -37.06 -22.06 81.03
N GLY A 139 -37.89 -21.90 80.00
CA GLY A 139 -39.24 -22.47 79.94
C GLY A 139 -39.28 -23.97 79.66
N GLY A 140 -38.14 -24.60 79.35
CA GLY A 140 -37.97 -26.00 78.97
C GLY A 140 -38.20 -26.30 77.50
N ASN A 141 -38.50 -25.29 76.68
CA ASN A 141 -38.64 -25.48 75.24
C ASN A 141 -37.27 -25.63 74.56
N SER A 142 -37.19 -26.49 73.54
CA SER A 142 -35.99 -26.73 72.75
C SER A 142 -36.13 -26.12 71.35
N PRO A 143 -35.15 -25.31 70.86
CA PRO A 143 -35.18 -24.76 69.51
C PRO A 143 -35.07 -25.87 68.46
N ARG A 144 -35.71 -25.66 67.30
CA ARG A 144 -35.70 -26.58 66.15
C ARG A 144 -35.47 -25.78 64.88
N ASN A 145 -34.60 -26.29 64.01
CA ASN A 145 -34.21 -25.68 62.73
C ASN A 145 -33.97 -24.17 62.84
N SER A 146 -33.16 -23.74 63.80
CA SER A 146 -33.05 -22.32 64.10
C SER A 146 -31.67 -21.90 64.56
N PHE A 147 -31.38 -20.63 64.30
CA PHE A 147 -30.27 -19.91 64.89
C PHE A 147 -30.73 -19.28 66.20
N PHE A 148 -29.87 -19.29 67.20
CA PHE A 148 -30.08 -18.55 68.44
C PHE A 148 -28.75 -18.14 69.04
N ASN A 149 -28.79 -17.10 69.87
CA ASN A 149 -27.62 -16.55 70.54
C ASN A 149 -27.66 -16.90 72.03
N LEU A 150 -26.53 -17.29 72.58
CA LEU A 150 -26.27 -17.39 74.00
C LEU A 150 -25.08 -16.47 74.29
N GLU A 151 -25.33 -15.39 75.04
CA GLU A 151 -24.33 -14.32 75.24
C GLU A 151 -23.81 -13.77 73.89
N ASP A 152 -22.50 -13.89 73.63
CA ASP A 152 -21.83 -13.46 72.41
C ASP A 152 -21.69 -14.57 71.34
N LYS A 153 -22.14 -15.79 71.64
CA LYS A 153 -22.03 -16.97 70.78
C LYS A 153 -23.34 -17.27 70.05
N ARG A 154 -23.24 -17.57 68.76
CA ARG A 154 -24.37 -17.97 67.92
C ARG A 154 -24.31 -19.47 67.64
N TYR A 155 -25.44 -20.15 67.77
CA TYR A 155 -25.57 -21.58 67.52
C TYR A 155 -26.60 -21.82 66.44
N TYR A 156 -26.47 -22.95 65.73
CA TYR A 156 -27.49 -23.49 64.86
C TYR A 156 -27.81 -24.92 65.29
N VAL A 157 -29.11 -25.22 65.33
CA VAL A 157 -29.64 -26.57 65.58
C VAL A 157 -30.42 -27.05 64.37
N ASP A 158 -30.32 -28.34 64.07
CA ASP A 158 -30.99 -28.95 62.92
C ASP A 158 -32.50 -29.06 63.09
N GLU A 159 -33.19 -29.67 62.12
CA GLU A 159 -34.63 -29.91 62.14
C GLU A 159 -35.12 -30.64 63.39
N MET A 160 -34.27 -31.47 63.98
CA MET A 160 -34.54 -32.21 65.20
C MET A 160 -34.00 -31.51 66.45
N GLY A 161 -33.47 -30.29 66.35
CA GLY A 161 -32.96 -29.51 67.48
C GLY A 161 -31.58 -29.92 67.95
N ALA A 162 -30.93 -30.85 67.27
CA ALA A 162 -29.59 -31.25 67.61
C ALA A 162 -28.59 -30.18 67.16
N ARG A 163 -27.63 -29.85 68.02
CA ARG A 163 -26.51 -28.97 67.68
C ARG A 163 -25.76 -29.53 66.47
N LYS A 164 -25.38 -28.68 65.52
CA LYS A 164 -24.51 -29.12 64.42
C LYS A 164 -23.10 -29.47 64.91
N ASN A 165 -22.51 -30.45 64.26
CA ASN A 165 -21.12 -30.87 64.49
C ASN A 165 -20.15 -29.80 63.97
N PRO A 166 -18.91 -29.74 64.50
CA PRO A 166 -17.85 -28.88 63.98
C PRO A 166 -17.62 -29.06 62.47
N GLY A 167 -17.24 -27.98 61.80
CA GLY A 167 -16.97 -27.93 60.37
C GLY A 167 -18.00 -27.15 59.56
N TRP A 168 -17.86 -27.23 58.23
CA TRP A 168 -18.71 -26.55 57.27
C TRP A 168 -20.11 -27.15 57.19
N PHE A 169 -21.12 -26.28 57.14
CA PHE A 169 -22.46 -26.66 56.69
C PHE A 169 -23.08 -25.53 55.86
N SER A 170 -24.09 -25.88 55.08
CA SER A 170 -24.82 -24.95 54.25
C SER A 170 -26.32 -25.04 54.48
N ILE A 171 -27.02 -23.94 54.17
CA ILE A 171 -28.47 -23.85 54.15
C ILE A 171 -28.89 -23.27 52.80
N ASP A 172 -29.77 -23.99 52.11
CA ASP A 172 -30.41 -23.48 50.90
C ASP A 172 -31.60 -22.59 51.27
N ASN A 173 -31.61 -21.39 50.69
CA ASN A 173 -32.60 -20.36 50.92
C ASN A 173 -33.26 -19.97 49.61
N VAL A 174 -34.45 -19.40 49.68
CA VAL A 174 -35.16 -18.84 48.53
C VAL A 174 -35.44 -17.37 48.83
N ASN A 175 -34.99 -16.48 47.95
CA ASN A 175 -35.24 -15.05 48.14
C ASN A 175 -36.70 -14.68 47.79
N SER A 176 -37.08 -13.43 48.02
CA SER A 176 -38.46 -12.94 47.74
C SER A 176 -38.89 -13.04 46.27
N LYS A 177 -37.96 -13.35 45.35
CA LYS A 177 -38.21 -13.55 43.91
C LYS A 177 -38.26 -15.02 43.51
N GLY A 178 -38.21 -15.95 44.46
CA GLY A 178 -38.23 -17.39 44.16
C GLY A 178 -36.89 -17.95 43.68
N ILE A 179 -35.79 -17.18 43.79
CA ILE A 179 -34.45 -17.63 43.36
C ILE A 179 -33.75 -18.29 44.54
N SER A 180 -33.33 -19.54 44.34
CA SER A 180 -32.56 -20.29 45.32
C SER A 180 -31.12 -19.79 45.46
N TYR A 181 -30.60 -19.73 46.68
CA TYR A 181 -29.21 -19.42 46.98
C TYR A 181 -28.76 -20.19 48.21
N THR A 182 -27.49 -20.57 48.25
CA THR A 182 -26.91 -21.32 49.37
C THR A 182 -26.09 -20.40 50.27
N THR A 183 -26.30 -20.49 51.58
CA THR A 183 -25.50 -19.77 52.58
C THR A 183 -24.66 -20.75 53.37
N TRP A 184 -23.37 -20.49 53.45
CA TRP A 184 -22.39 -21.34 54.13
C TRP A 184 -22.04 -20.78 55.50
N TYR A 185 -21.81 -21.67 56.45
CA TYR A 185 -21.47 -21.38 57.84
C TYR A 185 -20.38 -22.37 58.29
N TYR A 186 -19.62 -21.98 59.32
CA TYR A 186 -18.63 -22.85 59.93
C TYR A 186 -18.88 -22.97 61.43
N VAL A 187 -19.01 -24.19 61.92
CA VAL A 187 -19.16 -24.50 63.34
C VAL A 187 -17.77 -24.77 63.92
N THR A 188 -17.40 -24.02 64.96
CA THR A 188 -16.17 -24.24 65.72
C THR A 188 -16.18 -25.56 66.47
N GLU A 189 -15.02 -26.02 66.96
CA GLU A 189 -14.92 -27.20 67.83
C GLU A 189 -15.83 -27.13 69.07
N ASP A 190 -16.01 -25.92 69.62
CA ASP A 190 -16.90 -25.66 70.76
C ASP A 190 -18.39 -25.63 70.38
N GLY A 191 -18.72 -25.71 69.09
CA GLY A 191 -20.08 -25.84 68.56
C GLY A 191 -20.83 -24.54 68.27
N PHE A 192 -20.19 -23.37 68.44
CA PHE A 192 -20.75 -22.08 68.01
C PHE A 192 -20.23 -21.68 66.62
N LEU A 193 -20.91 -20.76 65.95
CA LEU A 193 -20.56 -20.30 64.60
C LEU A 193 -19.42 -19.28 64.60
N LEU A 194 -18.49 -19.40 63.65
CA LEU A 194 -17.59 -18.30 63.30
C LEU A 194 -18.39 -17.13 62.71
N ARG A 195 -18.03 -15.91 63.07
CA ARG A 195 -18.69 -14.68 62.64
C ARG A 195 -17.73 -13.49 62.74
N ASP A 196 -18.07 -12.44 62.01
CA ASP A 196 -17.51 -11.10 62.19
C ASP A 196 -16.00 -11.00 61.94
N GLY A 197 -15.57 -11.34 60.72
CA GLY A 197 -14.20 -11.08 60.28
C GLY A 197 -13.57 -12.17 59.43
N TRP A 198 -12.26 -12.03 59.26
CA TRP A 198 -11.41 -12.96 58.53
C TRP A 198 -10.97 -14.13 59.41
N HIS A 199 -11.05 -15.33 58.85
CA HIS A 199 -10.60 -16.56 59.50
C HIS A 199 -9.85 -17.45 58.51
N GLU A 200 -8.75 -18.03 58.95
CA GLU A 200 -8.01 -19.03 58.20
C GLU A 200 -8.52 -20.43 58.55
N LEU A 201 -8.99 -21.15 57.54
CA LEU A 201 -9.61 -22.47 57.68
C LEU A 201 -9.06 -23.36 56.56
N GLU A 202 -8.49 -24.51 56.90
CA GLU A 202 -8.07 -25.53 55.91
C GLU A 202 -7.18 -24.97 54.78
N GLY A 203 -6.35 -23.96 55.08
CA GLY A 203 -5.45 -23.31 54.12
C GLY A 203 -6.08 -22.21 53.25
N ILE A 204 -7.36 -21.87 53.47
CA ILE A 204 -8.03 -20.73 52.82
C ILE A 204 -8.35 -19.63 53.84
N THR A 205 -8.34 -18.37 53.39
CA THR A 205 -8.73 -17.22 54.22
C THR A 205 -10.14 -16.78 53.83
N CYS A 206 -11.12 -17.00 54.71
CA CYS A 206 -12.54 -16.69 54.48
C CYS A 206 -13.02 -15.51 55.32
N TYR A 207 -14.00 -14.77 54.82
CA TYR A 207 -14.68 -13.73 55.59
C TYR A 207 -16.08 -14.19 56.01
N PHE A 208 -16.43 -13.99 57.28
CA PHE A 208 -17.74 -14.26 57.83
C PHE A 208 -18.41 -12.94 58.24
N ASP A 209 -19.67 -12.74 57.85
CA ASP A 209 -20.44 -11.60 58.32
C ASP A 209 -20.86 -11.73 59.80
N THR A 210 -21.53 -10.71 60.33
CA THR A 210 -21.99 -10.68 61.73
C THR A 210 -23.01 -11.77 62.07
N ASN A 211 -23.65 -12.39 61.06
CA ASN A 211 -24.56 -13.52 61.23
C ASN A 211 -23.87 -14.89 61.11
N GLY A 212 -22.58 -14.91 60.76
CA GLY A 212 -21.80 -16.11 60.51
C GLY A 212 -21.91 -16.63 59.07
N SER A 213 -22.46 -15.84 58.14
CA SER A 213 -22.51 -16.22 56.73
C SER A 213 -21.12 -16.05 56.11
N ALA A 214 -20.55 -17.12 55.58
CA ALA A 214 -19.29 -17.08 54.84
C ALA A 214 -19.52 -16.46 53.46
N TYR A 215 -18.73 -15.43 53.13
CA TYR A 215 -18.76 -14.83 51.80
C TYR A 215 -18.10 -15.75 50.78
N ARG A 216 -18.78 -15.94 49.65
CA ARG A 216 -18.35 -16.81 48.54
C ARG A 216 -18.78 -16.19 47.21
N ASN A 217 -17.92 -16.31 46.20
CA ASN A 217 -18.07 -15.74 44.86
C ASN A 217 -18.60 -14.30 44.89
N ARG A 218 -17.93 -13.43 45.65
CA ARG A 218 -18.49 -12.12 45.99
C ARG A 218 -17.43 -11.04 46.13
N TRP A 219 -17.77 -9.88 45.58
CA TRP A 219 -17.11 -8.60 45.87
C TRP A 219 -17.71 -7.95 47.11
N PHE A 220 -16.87 -7.42 47.98
CA PHE A 220 -17.31 -6.66 49.14
C PHE A 220 -16.25 -5.66 49.59
N ASN A 221 -16.70 -4.68 50.37
CA ASN A 221 -15.85 -3.63 50.88
C ASN A 221 -15.81 -3.70 52.41
N LEU A 222 -14.63 -3.47 52.98
CA LEU A 222 -14.44 -3.22 54.40
C LEU A 222 -13.85 -1.82 54.50
N ASN A 223 -14.66 -0.85 54.92
CA ASN A 223 -14.35 0.58 54.79
C ASN A 223 -14.06 0.94 53.31
N ASP A 224 -12.89 1.50 53.04
CA ASP A 224 -12.46 1.89 51.69
C ASP A 224 -11.77 0.75 50.92
N ASP A 225 -11.38 -0.34 51.61
CA ASP A 225 -10.72 -1.49 50.98
C ASP A 225 -11.74 -2.40 50.32
N ARG A 226 -11.43 -2.86 49.11
CA ARG A 226 -12.25 -3.78 48.34
C ARG A 226 -11.56 -5.12 48.23
N TYR A 227 -12.36 -6.18 48.35
CA TYR A 227 -11.91 -7.57 48.34
C TYR A 227 -12.77 -8.39 47.38
N TYR A 228 -12.19 -9.51 46.92
CA TYR A 228 -12.91 -10.57 46.24
C TYR A 228 -12.55 -11.91 46.87
N VAL A 229 -13.58 -12.73 47.09
CA VAL A 229 -13.46 -14.13 47.50
C VAL A 229 -14.03 -15.02 46.40
N ASP A 230 -13.33 -16.10 46.08
CA ASP A 230 -13.75 -17.05 45.05
C ASP A 230 -14.97 -17.89 45.47
N GLU A 231 -15.39 -18.83 44.64
CA GLU A 231 -16.50 -19.75 44.91
C GLU A 231 -16.34 -20.58 46.19
N ASN A 232 -15.10 -20.81 46.63
CA ASN A 232 -14.79 -21.51 47.86
C ASN A 232 -14.74 -20.58 49.08
N GLY A 233 -14.84 -19.27 48.85
CA GLY A 233 -14.74 -18.24 49.87
C GLY A 233 -13.29 -17.86 50.18
N ASN A 234 -12.32 -18.31 49.38
CA ASN A 234 -10.93 -17.98 49.59
C ASN A 234 -10.63 -16.57 49.07
N ARG A 235 -10.03 -15.74 49.93
CA ARG A 235 -9.59 -14.39 49.60
C ARG A 235 -8.55 -14.42 48.48
N GLN A 236 -8.82 -13.73 47.38
CA GLN A 236 -7.86 -13.61 46.30
C GLN A 236 -6.76 -12.59 46.65
N ASN A 237 -5.52 -12.91 46.28
CA ASN A 237 -4.35 -12.04 46.34
C ASN A 237 -3.55 -12.17 45.04
N GLY A 238 -2.61 -11.26 44.78
CA GLY A 238 -1.87 -11.26 43.52
C GLY A 238 -2.78 -11.05 42.31
N TRP A 239 -2.41 -11.60 41.16
CA TRP A 239 -3.21 -11.52 39.93
C TRP A 239 -4.32 -12.57 39.92
N PHE A 240 -5.54 -12.15 39.60
CA PHE A 240 -6.67 -13.05 39.41
C PHE A 240 -7.62 -12.51 38.33
N SER A 241 -8.44 -13.41 37.78
CA SER A 241 -9.43 -13.08 36.76
C SER A 241 -10.82 -13.53 37.17
N VAL A 242 -11.84 -12.76 36.78
CA VAL A 242 -13.24 -13.12 36.97
C VAL A 242 -13.92 -13.16 35.61
N THR A 243 -14.47 -14.32 35.27
CA THR A 243 -15.26 -14.53 34.04
C THR A 243 -16.73 -14.29 34.35
N SER A 244 -17.42 -13.58 33.46
CA SER A 244 -18.84 -13.31 33.57
C SER A 244 -19.49 -13.31 32.20
N THR A 245 -20.79 -13.58 32.17
CA THR A 245 -21.58 -13.60 30.93
C THR A 245 -22.41 -12.32 30.86
N ASN A 246 -22.32 -11.59 29.75
CA ASN A 246 -23.16 -10.41 29.54
C ASN A 246 -24.60 -10.81 29.18
N ALA A 247 -25.50 -9.82 29.06
CA ALA A 247 -26.92 -10.06 28.76
C ALA A 247 -27.16 -10.79 27.43
N ASN A 248 -26.19 -10.79 26.52
CA ASN A 248 -26.27 -11.43 25.21
C ASN A 248 -25.72 -12.86 25.22
N GLY A 249 -25.34 -13.40 26.39
CA GLY A 249 -24.75 -14.73 26.51
C GLY A 249 -23.26 -14.78 26.16
N GLN A 250 -22.61 -13.64 25.93
CA GLN A 250 -21.19 -13.60 25.60
C GLN A 250 -20.34 -13.52 26.88
N GLU A 251 -19.39 -14.43 27.01
CA GLU A 251 -18.42 -14.43 28.10
C GLU A 251 -17.38 -13.32 27.92
N TYR A 252 -17.02 -12.68 29.03
CA TYR A 252 -15.91 -11.75 29.12
C TYR A 252 -15.11 -12.05 30.39
N THR A 253 -13.80 -11.86 30.31
CA THR A 253 -12.87 -12.08 31.42
C THR A 253 -12.26 -10.75 31.82
N ASN A 254 -12.42 -10.40 33.10
CA ASN A 254 -11.84 -9.19 33.68
C ASN A 254 -10.68 -9.55 34.60
N TRP A 255 -9.60 -8.79 34.51
CA TRP A 255 -8.39 -9.01 35.29
C TRP A 255 -8.27 -7.99 36.42
N TYR A 256 -7.81 -8.47 37.57
CA TYR A 256 -7.66 -7.70 38.80
C TYR A 256 -6.34 -8.08 39.47
N ARG A 257 -5.87 -7.20 40.34
CA ARG A 257 -4.76 -7.51 41.21
C ARG A 257 -5.05 -7.05 42.62
N ALA A 258 -4.67 -7.87 43.60
CA ALA A 258 -4.72 -7.51 45.00
C ALA A 258 -3.33 -7.65 45.64
N ASP A 259 -3.10 -6.90 46.72
CA ASP A 259 -1.90 -7.04 47.54
C ASP A 259 -1.89 -8.37 48.33
N SER A 260 -0.86 -8.61 49.15
CA SER A 260 -0.74 -9.83 49.96
C SER A 260 -1.88 -10.00 50.97
N ASN A 261 -2.57 -8.92 51.34
CA ASN A 261 -3.73 -8.90 52.23
C ASN A 261 -5.06 -8.97 51.49
N GLY A 262 -5.05 -9.11 50.16
CA GLY A 262 -6.24 -9.20 49.33
C GLY A 262 -6.91 -7.86 49.04
N VAL A 263 -6.26 -6.73 49.37
CA VAL A 263 -6.78 -5.40 49.03
C VAL A 263 -6.53 -5.12 47.55
N LEU A 264 -7.60 -4.83 46.82
CA LEU A 264 -7.52 -4.56 45.38
C LEU A 264 -6.73 -3.29 45.04
N TRP A 265 -5.93 -3.41 44.00
CA TRP A 265 -5.36 -2.28 43.30
C TRP A 265 -6.47 -1.56 42.54
N ARG A 266 -6.64 -0.27 42.81
CA ARG A 266 -7.69 0.59 42.22
C ARG A 266 -7.22 2.04 42.14
N ASN A 267 -7.97 2.83 41.38
CA ASN A 267 -7.80 4.28 41.28
C ASN A 267 -6.44 4.70 40.73
N GLY A 268 -6.07 4.21 39.55
CA GLY A 268 -4.96 4.74 38.77
C GLY A 268 -3.80 3.78 38.55
N TRP A 269 -2.63 4.37 38.33
CA TRP A 269 -1.40 3.69 37.95
C TRP A 269 -0.77 2.91 39.10
N ARG A 270 -0.20 1.75 38.78
CA ARG A 270 0.62 0.92 39.68
C ARG A 270 1.75 0.27 38.89
N GLU A 271 2.91 0.17 39.52
CA GLU A 271 4.09 -0.49 38.95
C GLU A 271 4.30 -1.88 39.58
N SER A 272 4.75 -2.84 38.79
CA SER A 272 5.25 -4.14 39.25
C SER A 272 6.27 -4.69 38.30
N ASP A 273 7.41 -5.13 38.83
CA ASP A 273 8.44 -5.83 38.05
C ASP A 273 8.88 -5.03 36.81
N GLY A 274 8.98 -3.70 36.96
CA GLY A 274 9.33 -2.75 35.90
C GLY A 274 8.21 -2.45 34.89
N ASN A 275 7.01 -3.00 35.06
CA ASN A 275 5.87 -2.77 34.16
C ASN A 275 4.81 -1.90 34.84
N TRP A 276 4.23 -0.97 34.07
CA TRP A 276 3.13 -0.12 34.51
C TRP A 276 1.76 -0.65 34.11
N TYR A 277 0.82 -0.58 35.04
CA TYR A 277 -0.56 -1.03 34.88
C TYR A 277 -1.52 0.07 35.32
N PHE A 278 -2.68 0.15 34.67
CA PHE A 278 -3.76 1.06 35.09
C PHE A 278 -4.96 0.27 35.61
N PHE A 279 -5.52 0.73 36.74
CA PHE A 279 -6.70 0.16 37.37
C PHE A 279 -7.79 1.22 37.54
N ASP A 280 -9.03 0.90 37.16
CA ASP A 280 -10.16 1.80 37.39
C ASP A 280 -10.61 1.84 38.86
N ALA A 281 -11.70 2.57 39.13
CA ALA A 281 -12.25 2.71 40.48
C ALA A 281 -12.78 1.40 41.09
N ASN A 282 -13.09 0.41 40.24
CA ASN A 282 -13.51 -0.92 40.67
C ASN A 282 -12.35 -1.92 40.78
N GLY A 283 -11.14 -1.51 40.40
CA GLY A 283 -9.95 -2.33 40.36
C GLY A 283 -9.81 -3.15 39.07
N LEU A 284 -10.59 -2.85 38.03
CA LEU A 284 -10.42 -3.49 36.74
C LEU A 284 -9.10 -3.02 36.11
N ASN A 285 -8.21 -3.97 35.81
CA ASN A 285 -7.01 -3.70 35.02
C ASN A 285 -7.38 -3.45 33.56
N TYR A 286 -6.90 -2.34 33.00
CA TYR A 286 -7.11 -2.02 31.59
C TYR A 286 -6.25 -2.92 30.72
N ARG A 287 -6.86 -3.59 29.73
CA ARG A 287 -6.23 -4.49 28.77
C ARG A 287 -6.80 -4.28 27.38
N LYS A 288 -5.95 -4.23 26.36
CA LYS A 288 -6.28 -3.79 24.98
C LYS A 288 -7.09 -2.49 24.98
N ARG A 289 -6.73 -1.55 25.84
CA ARG A 289 -7.57 -0.39 26.17
C ARG A 289 -6.76 0.88 26.30
N TRP A 290 -7.37 1.97 25.83
CA TRP A 290 -6.84 3.32 26.02
C TRP A 290 -7.30 3.92 27.34
N TYR A 291 -6.37 4.55 28.05
CA TYR A 291 -6.65 5.51 29.12
C TYR A 291 -6.35 6.92 28.61
N THR A 292 -7.19 7.89 28.97
CA THR A 292 -6.99 9.31 28.66
C THR A 292 -7.02 10.09 29.98
N ASP A 293 -5.98 10.87 30.24
CA ASP A 293 -5.92 11.70 31.45
C ASP A 293 -6.70 13.02 31.30
N GLU A 294 -6.79 13.79 32.38
CA GLU A 294 -7.49 15.09 32.41
C GLU A 294 -6.86 16.15 31.49
N SER A 295 -5.57 15.99 31.16
CA SER A 295 -4.86 16.84 30.19
C SER A 295 -5.06 16.37 28.74
N GLY A 296 -5.81 15.29 28.54
CA GLY A 296 -6.08 14.67 27.26
C GLY A 296 -4.95 13.82 26.71
N ASN A 297 -3.89 13.53 27.47
CA ASN A 297 -2.85 12.59 27.02
C ASN A 297 -3.43 11.18 27.00
N ARG A 298 -2.99 10.38 26.04
CA ARG A 298 -3.51 9.02 25.83
C ARG A 298 -2.41 8.00 26.08
N TYR A 299 -2.77 6.91 26.73
CA TYR A 299 -1.89 5.82 27.13
C TYR A 299 -2.56 4.50 26.72
N TYR A 300 -1.79 3.57 26.18
CA TYR A 300 -2.33 2.28 25.74
C TYR A 300 -1.81 1.15 26.62
N LEU A 301 -2.74 0.35 27.14
CA LEU A 301 -2.44 -0.87 27.88
C LEU A 301 -2.67 -2.05 26.95
N ASP A 302 -1.64 -2.89 26.78
CA ASP A 302 -1.66 -4.04 25.87
C ASP A 302 -2.56 -5.18 26.37
N GLU A 303 -2.45 -6.36 25.76
CA GLU A 303 -3.26 -7.53 26.16
C GLU A 303 -2.98 -8.08 27.55
N ASN A 304 -1.77 -7.83 28.05
CA ASN A 304 -1.34 -8.18 29.39
C ASN A 304 -1.61 -7.05 30.40
N GLY A 305 -2.14 -5.92 29.90
CA GLY A 305 -2.43 -4.73 30.69
C GLY A 305 -1.21 -3.90 31.01
N ILE A 306 -0.11 -4.14 30.29
CA ILE A 306 1.16 -3.44 30.42
C ILE A 306 1.09 -2.18 29.54
N LEU A 307 1.48 -1.05 30.13
CA LEU A 307 1.62 0.22 29.43
C LEU A 307 2.63 0.07 28.29
N GLN A 308 2.24 0.48 27.09
CA GLN A 308 3.18 0.71 26.01
C GLN A 308 3.84 2.07 26.21
N ASP A 309 5.14 2.07 26.51
CA ASP A 309 5.97 3.24 26.74
C ASP A 309 7.29 3.16 25.95
N ASP A 310 7.97 4.30 25.86
CA ASP A 310 9.31 4.46 25.28
C ASP A 310 9.53 3.81 23.90
N GLY A 311 8.64 4.14 22.94
CA GLY A 311 8.87 3.71 21.56
C GLY A 311 7.62 3.48 20.73
N TRP A 312 7.85 2.82 19.58
CA TRP A 312 6.83 2.47 18.62
C TRP A 312 6.05 1.24 19.07
N PHE A 313 4.72 1.32 18.96
CA PHE A 313 3.85 0.16 19.06
C PHE A 313 2.75 0.21 18.01
N LYS A 314 2.15 -0.95 17.70
CA LYS A 314 1.06 -1.08 16.75
C LYS A 314 -0.14 -1.76 17.37
N ILE A 315 -1.32 -1.39 16.90
CA ILE A 315 -2.58 -2.07 17.20
C ILE A 315 -3.10 -2.68 15.90
N GLU A 316 -3.28 -3.99 15.89
CA GLU A 316 -3.84 -4.72 14.75
C GLU A 316 -5.37 -4.73 14.81
N ASN A 317 -6.00 -4.33 13.70
CA ASN A 317 -7.44 -4.29 13.54
C ASN A 317 -7.84 -5.23 12.41
N ILE A 318 -8.65 -6.24 12.74
CA ILE A 318 -9.13 -7.22 11.79
C ILE A 318 -10.55 -6.82 11.38
N ASN A 319 -10.77 -6.62 10.08
CA ASN A 319 -12.11 -6.44 9.55
C ASN A 319 -12.87 -7.76 9.62
N SER A 320 -13.90 -7.84 10.47
CA SER A 320 -14.65 -9.08 10.71
C SER A 320 -15.34 -9.66 9.47
N ASN A 321 -15.59 -8.84 8.44
CA ASN A 321 -16.26 -9.27 7.21
C ASN A 321 -15.28 -9.75 6.13
N THR A 322 -14.12 -9.11 6.02
CA THR A 322 -13.15 -9.38 4.94
C THR A 322 -11.91 -10.14 5.40
N GLY A 323 -11.67 -10.25 6.71
CA GLY A 323 -10.45 -10.82 7.28
C GLY A 323 -9.20 -9.97 7.08
N ILE A 324 -9.32 -8.80 6.45
CA ILE A 324 -8.18 -7.90 6.20
C ILE A 324 -7.69 -7.35 7.53
N VAL A 325 -6.39 -7.54 7.78
CA VAL A 325 -5.68 -6.97 8.92
C VAL A 325 -5.15 -5.59 8.52
N SER A 326 -5.41 -4.60 9.37
CA SER A 326 -4.87 -3.24 9.24
C SER A 326 -4.11 -2.87 10.51
N GLU A 327 -3.03 -2.12 10.35
CA GLU A 327 -2.16 -1.74 11.45
C GLU A 327 -2.31 -0.24 11.75
N SER A 328 -2.50 0.08 13.02
CA SER A 328 -2.51 1.45 13.54
C SER A 328 -1.26 1.67 14.38
N TRP A 329 -0.37 2.53 13.91
CA TRP A 329 0.92 2.79 14.55
C TRP A 329 0.88 4.02 15.45
N TYR A 330 1.56 3.94 16.60
CA TYR A 330 1.66 4.97 17.62
C TYR A 330 3.10 5.03 18.14
N TYR A 331 3.48 6.18 18.69
CA TYR A 331 4.74 6.32 19.41
C TYR A 331 4.46 6.84 20.82
N ALA A 332 4.85 6.09 21.84
CA ALA A 332 4.76 6.49 23.23
C ALA A 332 6.07 7.16 23.67
N SER A 333 5.96 8.26 24.41
CA SER A 333 7.11 8.82 25.14
C SER A 333 7.57 7.89 26.27
N GLU A 334 8.68 8.23 26.92
CA GLU A 334 9.13 7.58 28.17
C GLU A 334 8.05 7.55 29.26
N SER A 335 7.10 8.50 29.26
CA SER A 335 5.99 8.52 30.21
C SER A 335 4.79 7.65 29.79
N GLY A 336 4.87 6.96 28.64
CA GLY A 336 3.77 6.22 28.03
C GLY A 336 2.72 7.07 27.31
N ALA A 337 2.85 8.40 27.34
CA ALA A 337 1.93 9.30 26.66
C ALA A 337 2.22 9.26 25.15
N VAL A 338 1.21 8.99 24.33
CA VAL A 338 1.42 8.93 22.88
C VAL A 338 1.62 10.32 22.29
N LEU A 339 2.58 10.43 21.36
CA LEU A 339 2.76 11.61 20.55
C LEU A 339 1.51 11.83 19.69
N LYS A 340 1.04 13.07 19.67
CA LYS A 340 -0.17 13.48 18.94
C LYS A 340 -0.07 14.91 18.44
N GLY A 341 -0.93 15.27 17.52
CA GLY A 341 -1.17 16.65 17.11
C GLY A 341 -0.04 17.24 16.27
N GLY A 342 0.15 16.70 15.06
CA GLY A 342 1.02 17.26 14.03
C GLY A 342 2.37 16.58 13.90
N PHE A 343 3.34 17.32 13.37
CA PHE A 343 4.67 16.79 13.10
C PHE A 343 5.52 16.64 14.37
N ARG A 344 6.27 15.54 14.42
CA ARG A 344 7.28 15.23 15.43
C ARG A 344 8.52 14.70 14.74
N GLU A 345 9.69 14.99 15.29
CA GLU A 345 10.96 14.50 14.76
C GLU A 345 11.50 13.40 15.68
N LEU A 346 11.80 12.25 15.10
CA LEU A 346 12.29 11.06 15.79
C LEU A 346 13.42 10.47 14.93
N GLU A 347 14.59 10.24 15.53
CA GLU A 347 15.76 9.64 14.84
C GLU A 347 16.12 10.31 13.50
N GLY A 348 16.00 11.65 13.42
CA GLY A 348 16.29 12.43 12.21
C GLY A 348 15.23 12.32 11.09
N LYS A 349 14.09 11.67 11.36
CA LYS A 349 12.94 11.57 10.45
C LYS A 349 11.74 12.30 11.03
N LYS A 350 10.91 12.89 10.16
CA LYS A 350 9.73 13.66 10.56
C LYS A 350 8.46 12.82 10.38
N TYR A 351 7.73 12.57 11.45
CA TYR A 351 6.49 11.79 11.48
C TYR A 351 5.30 12.71 11.71
N TYR A 352 4.15 12.38 11.14
CA TYR A 352 2.90 13.10 11.41
C TYR A 352 1.97 12.22 12.25
N PHE A 353 1.46 12.77 13.35
CA PHE A 353 0.48 12.13 14.22
C PHE A 353 -0.82 12.92 14.23
N ASP A 354 -1.96 12.23 14.15
CA ASP A 354 -3.26 12.89 14.26
C ASP A 354 -3.57 13.35 15.70
N ALA A 355 -4.76 13.93 15.92
CA ALA A 355 -5.17 14.41 17.25
C ALA A 355 -5.27 13.30 18.31
N ASN A 356 -5.42 12.04 17.89
CA ASN A 356 -5.48 10.86 18.73
C ASN A 356 -4.12 10.16 18.85
N GLY A 357 -3.10 10.61 18.11
CA GLY A 357 -1.76 10.02 18.11
C GLY A 357 -1.55 8.90 17.09
N LEU A 358 -2.50 8.67 16.17
CA LEU A 358 -2.27 7.75 15.06
C LEU A 358 -1.21 8.34 14.13
N ASN A 359 -0.13 7.60 13.90
CA ASN A 359 0.87 7.96 12.90
C ASN A 359 0.31 7.71 11.49
N TYR A 360 0.31 8.75 10.66
CA TYR A 360 -0.11 8.63 9.27
C TYR A 360 0.89 7.82 8.47
N ARG A 361 0.37 6.96 7.58
CA ARG A 361 1.12 6.13 6.63
C ARG A 361 0.40 6.10 5.30
N LYS A 362 1.15 6.04 4.20
CA LYS A 362 0.62 6.08 2.82
C LYS A 362 -0.40 7.20 2.59
N ARG A 363 -0.12 8.40 3.09
CA ARG A 363 -1.14 9.47 3.19
C ARG A 363 -0.66 10.81 2.67
N TRP A 364 -1.51 11.44 1.87
CA TRP A 364 -1.38 12.83 1.45
C TRP A 364 -1.80 13.78 2.58
N LEU A 365 -0.96 14.77 2.83
CA LEU A 365 -1.27 15.94 3.65
C LEU A 365 -1.44 17.13 2.71
N THR A 366 -2.67 17.59 2.54
CA THR A 366 -3.02 18.69 1.64
C THR A 366 -3.36 19.93 2.45
N GLU A 367 -2.68 21.04 2.15
CA GLU A 367 -2.97 22.36 2.72
C GLU A 367 -4.09 23.07 1.94
N GLU A 368 -4.72 24.09 2.53
CA GLU A 368 -5.83 24.84 1.90
C GLU A 368 -5.43 25.50 0.57
N ASN A 369 -4.16 25.86 0.41
CA ASN A 369 -3.59 26.43 -0.81
C ASN A 369 -3.27 25.37 -1.90
N GLY A 370 -3.65 24.10 -1.69
CA GLY A 370 -3.41 23.00 -2.62
C GLY A 370 -2.03 22.35 -2.54
N LYS A 371 -1.09 22.89 -1.75
CA LYS A 371 0.22 22.28 -1.55
C LYS A 371 0.09 20.93 -0.85
N LYS A 372 0.89 19.97 -1.30
CA LYS A 372 0.84 18.59 -0.83
C LYS A 372 2.17 18.18 -0.20
N ARG A 373 2.10 17.40 0.87
CA ARG A 373 3.19 16.57 1.40
C ARG A 373 2.74 15.11 1.42
N TYR A 374 3.68 14.18 1.41
CA TYR A 374 3.36 12.75 1.46
C TYR A 374 4.06 12.06 2.62
N ILE A 375 3.30 11.29 3.39
CA ILE A 375 3.82 10.42 4.44
C ILE A 375 3.90 9.00 3.88
N GLY A 376 5.12 8.44 3.87
CA GLY A 376 5.44 7.13 3.33
C GLY A 376 4.78 5.96 4.06
N ASP A 377 5.06 4.75 3.60
CA ASP A 377 4.55 3.53 4.23
C ASP A 377 5.15 3.31 5.64
N GLU A 378 6.39 3.75 5.79
CA GLU A 378 7.16 3.71 7.02
C GLU A 378 6.73 4.79 8.03
N GLY A 379 5.84 5.70 7.64
CA GLY A 379 5.20 6.68 8.51
C GLY A 379 5.92 8.02 8.64
N TYR A 380 7.06 8.18 7.98
CA TYR A 380 7.79 9.45 7.92
C TYR A 380 7.49 10.23 6.64
N LEU A 381 7.67 11.55 6.72
CA LEU A 381 7.53 12.50 5.65
C LEU A 381 8.60 12.28 4.58
N TYR A 382 8.17 12.10 3.34
CA TYR A 382 9.10 12.05 2.21
C TYR A 382 9.61 13.44 1.85
N GLN A 383 10.79 13.77 2.37
CA GLN A 383 11.50 15.03 2.15
C GLN A 383 12.82 14.79 1.40
N SER A 384 13.17 15.70 0.49
CA SER A 384 14.38 15.63 -0.35
C SER A 384 14.58 14.29 -1.07
N GLN A 385 13.50 13.72 -1.61
CA GLN A 385 13.59 12.42 -2.28
C GLN A 385 12.51 12.21 -3.34
N TRP A 386 12.86 11.33 -4.29
CA TRP A 386 11.93 10.73 -5.24
C TRP A 386 11.11 9.64 -4.56
N PHE A 387 9.84 9.53 -4.94
CA PHE A 387 9.01 8.41 -4.53
C PHE A 387 7.98 8.08 -5.61
N VAL A 388 7.57 6.82 -5.63
CA VAL A 388 6.56 6.30 -6.57
C VAL A 388 5.33 5.86 -5.80
N ILE A 389 4.16 6.16 -6.35
CA ILE A 389 2.89 5.59 -5.90
C ILE A 389 2.35 4.75 -7.05
N SER A 390 2.18 3.46 -6.78
CA SER A 390 1.71 2.47 -7.74
C SER A 390 0.30 2.00 -7.39
N GLY A 391 -0.48 1.62 -8.38
CA GLY A 391 -1.80 1.04 -8.19
C GLY A 391 -2.45 0.65 -9.50
N LEU A 392 -3.74 0.33 -9.44
CA LEU A 392 -4.56 0.03 -10.61
C LEU A 392 -5.47 1.21 -10.93
N ASP A 393 -5.54 1.59 -12.20
CA ASP A 393 -6.51 2.58 -12.68
C ASP A 393 -7.93 1.97 -12.80
N SER A 394 -8.92 2.77 -13.19
CA SER A 394 -10.31 2.33 -13.33
C SER A 394 -10.52 1.25 -14.40
N ARG A 395 -9.53 1.02 -15.26
CA ARG A 395 -9.53 -0.01 -16.31
C ARG A 395 -8.68 -1.22 -15.91
N ASN A 396 -8.25 -1.30 -14.64
CA ASN A 396 -7.42 -2.36 -14.11
C ASN A 396 -6.03 -2.43 -14.78
N SER A 397 -5.52 -1.29 -15.24
CA SER A 397 -4.15 -1.12 -15.72
C SER A 397 -3.26 -0.63 -14.59
N ASP A 398 -2.06 -1.19 -14.48
CA ASP A 398 -1.05 -0.67 -13.55
C ASP A 398 -0.68 0.76 -13.92
N TYR A 399 -0.57 1.63 -12.91
CA TYR A 399 0.03 2.95 -13.03
C TYR A 399 1.19 3.09 -12.05
N ASN A 400 2.19 3.88 -12.44
CA ASN A 400 3.33 4.26 -11.62
C ASN A 400 3.51 5.78 -11.71
N ASN A 401 3.09 6.49 -10.68
CA ASN A 401 3.23 7.94 -10.65
C ASN A 401 4.44 8.32 -9.80
N TRP A 402 5.39 8.99 -10.42
CA TRP A 402 6.60 9.50 -9.76
C TRP A 402 6.37 10.91 -9.24
N TYR A 403 6.88 11.17 -8.05
CA TYR A 403 6.79 12.44 -7.34
C TYR A 403 8.16 12.78 -6.74
N TYR A 404 8.36 14.06 -6.45
CA TYR A 404 9.54 14.52 -5.70
C TYR A 404 9.12 15.45 -4.57
N GLY A 405 9.49 15.09 -3.34
CA GLY A 405 9.32 15.94 -2.15
C GLY A 405 10.54 16.85 -1.99
N ASP A 406 10.33 18.15 -1.87
CA ASP A 406 11.41 19.12 -1.65
C ASP A 406 12.00 19.04 -0.23
N SER A 407 12.94 19.95 0.09
CA SER A 407 13.60 19.97 1.40
C SER A 407 12.67 20.22 2.58
N ASN A 408 11.46 20.74 2.34
CA ASN A 408 10.41 20.92 3.33
C ASN A 408 9.32 19.83 3.23
N GLY A 409 9.52 18.82 2.38
CA GLY A 409 8.59 17.73 2.08
C GLY A 409 7.43 18.11 1.17
N TYR A 410 7.41 19.33 0.61
CA TYR A 410 6.38 19.71 -0.33
C TYR A 410 6.64 19.07 -1.69
N VAL A 411 5.62 18.45 -2.25
CA VAL A 411 5.70 17.83 -3.57
C VAL A 411 5.82 18.90 -4.65
N ARG A 412 6.74 18.69 -5.60
CA ARG A 412 6.88 19.52 -6.79
C ARG A 412 5.68 19.34 -7.69
N MET A 413 5.08 20.46 -8.08
CA MET A 413 3.83 20.52 -8.82
C MET A 413 3.92 21.69 -9.79
N ASP A 414 3.17 21.59 -10.89
CA ASP A 414 2.92 22.67 -11.84
C ASP A 414 4.19 23.38 -12.34
N GLY A 415 5.06 22.61 -13.00
CA GLY A 415 6.17 23.18 -13.75
C GLY A 415 7.50 22.44 -13.65
N TRP A 416 8.56 23.14 -14.07
CA TRP A 416 9.91 22.63 -14.24
C TRP A 416 10.79 22.88 -13.01
N TYR A 417 11.47 21.83 -12.55
CA TYR A 417 12.36 21.91 -11.40
C TYR A 417 13.70 21.24 -11.70
N LYS A 418 14.78 21.86 -11.20
CA LYS A 418 16.12 21.27 -11.26
C LYS A 418 16.36 20.41 -10.01
N ILE A 419 16.56 19.11 -10.22
CA ILE A 419 16.76 18.10 -9.17
C ILE A 419 18.03 17.33 -9.55
N ASP A 420 19.01 17.29 -8.65
CA ASP A 420 20.30 16.61 -8.87
C ASP A 420 20.99 16.94 -10.21
N GLY A 421 20.88 18.21 -10.63
CA GLY A 421 21.50 18.71 -11.86
C GLY A 421 20.66 18.54 -13.13
N LYS A 422 19.59 17.74 -13.11
CA LYS A 422 18.69 17.49 -14.24
C LYS A 422 17.37 18.27 -14.08
N TYR A 423 16.68 18.55 -15.18
CA TYR A 423 15.38 19.22 -15.17
C TYR A 423 14.25 18.22 -15.33
N TYR A 424 13.20 18.36 -14.53
CA TYR A 424 12.02 17.50 -14.51
C TYR A 424 10.77 18.37 -14.50
N CYS A 425 9.73 17.93 -15.20
CA CYS A 425 8.44 18.62 -15.25
C CYS A 425 7.40 17.84 -14.43
N PHE A 426 6.57 18.53 -13.67
CA PHE A 426 5.50 17.93 -12.87
C PHE A 426 4.17 18.61 -13.16
N ASN A 427 3.11 17.82 -13.34
CA ASN A 427 1.75 18.34 -13.58
C ASN A 427 1.11 18.97 -12.33
N SER A 428 -0.10 19.50 -12.48
CA SER A 428 -0.89 20.08 -11.36
C SER A 428 -1.23 19.09 -10.24
N SER A 429 -1.08 17.78 -10.46
CA SER A 429 -1.21 16.75 -9.42
C SER A 429 0.12 16.37 -8.77
N GLY A 430 1.24 16.89 -9.27
CA GLY A 430 2.60 16.59 -8.82
C GLY A 430 3.21 15.35 -9.46
N VAL A 431 2.56 14.77 -10.47
CA VAL A 431 3.09 13.61 -11.20
C VAL A 431 4.14 14.09 -12.17
N MET A 432 5.33 13.47 -12.10
CA MET A 432 6.43 13.69 -13.03
C MET A 432 6.01 13.30 -14.45
N ARG A 433 6.29 14.17 -15.42
CA ARG A 433 5.96 13.98 -16.83
C ARG A 433 7.15 13.45 -17.63
N THR A 434 6.84 12.68 -18.67
CA THR A 434 7.76 12.13 -19.67
C THR A 434 7.25 12.47 -21.08
N GLY A 435 8.10 12.29 -22.10
CA GLY A 435 7.73 12.50 -23.49
C GLY A 435 7.82 13.96 -23.94
N TRP A 436 7.06 14.31 -24.98
CA TRP A 436 6.97 15.66 -25.54
C TRP A 436 6.24 16.60 -24.57
N LEU A 437 6.84 17.77 -24.29
CA LEU A 437 6.31 18.72 -23.31
C LEU A 437 6.48 20.17 -23.78
N THR A 438 5.59 21.03 -23.30
CA THR A 438 5.65 22.49 -23.51
C THR A 438 6.28 23.18 -22.29
N GLU A 439 6.18 24.51 -22.21
CA GLU A 439 6.62 25.27 -21.04
C GLU A 439 5.77 24.97 -19.79
N THR A 440 4.48 24.66 -19.98
CA THR A 440 3.58 24.27 -18.90
C THR A 440 3.39 22.76 -18.87
N ALA A 441 3.10 22.21 -17.70
CA ALA A 441 3.02 20.76 -17.50
C ALA A 441 1.67 20.16 -17.93
N ASP A 442 0.66 20.99 -18.14
CA ASP A 442 -0.73 20.61 -18.40
C ASP A 442 -1.19 20.96 -19.83
N ASP A 443 -0.40 21.69 -20.62
CA ASP A 443 -0.71 21.88 -22.04
C ASP A 443 -0.47 20.57 -22.80
N GLU A 444 -1.55 19.98 -23.30
CA GLU A 444 -1.54 18.76 -24.15
C GLU A 444 -1.31 19.07 -25.64
N GLU A 445 -1.04 20.33 -25.98
CA GLU A 445 -0.77 20.74 -27.37
C GLU A 445 0.67 20.37 -27.79
N ASP A 446 0.85 19.12 -28.22
CA ASP A 446 2.11 18.60 -28.76
C ASP A 446 2.64 19.42 -29.95
N GLU A 447 1.78 20.11 -30.71
CA GLU A 447 2.14 20.97 -31.85
C GLU A 447 3.12 22.10 -31.48
N ASN A 448 3.07 22.54 -30.22
CA ASN A 448 3.93 23.58 -29.67
C ASN A 448 4.99 23.03 -28.71
N ALA A 449 5.22 21.71 -28.66
CA ALA A 449 6.18 21.10 -27.75
C ALA A 449 7.61 21.63 -27.97
N TYR A 450 8.21 22.14 -26.90
CA TYR A 450 9.56 22.72 -26.87
C TYR A 450 10.60 21.77 -26.29
N TYR A 451 10.18 20.77 -25.52
CA TYR A 451 11.07 19.91 -24.75
C TYR A 451 10.71 18.44 -24.93
N TYR A 452 11.66 17.58 -24.61
CA TYR A 452 11.42 16.15 -24.48
C TYR A 452 12.03 15.64 -23.18
N CYS A 453 11.29 14.83 -22.44
CA CYS A 453 11.75 14.14 -21.24
C CYS A 453 11.85 12.65 -21.52
N GLY A 454 12.99 12.04 -21.18
CA GLY A 454 13.17 10.60 -21.31
C GLY A 454 12.25 9.80 -20.38
N GLN A 455 12.36 8.47 -20.43
CA GLN A 455 11.61 7.58 -19.52
C GLN A 455 11.97 7.80 -18.04
N ASP A 456 13.17 8.31 -17.75
CA ASP A 456 13.58 8.73 -16.41
C ASP A 456 12.98 10.09 -15.99
N GLY A 457 12.20 10.73 -16.87
CA GLY A 457 11.59 12.05 -16.67
C GLY A 457 12.55 13.22 -16.84
N ALA A 458 13.83 12.97 -17.08
CA ALA A 458 14.80 14.03 -17.23
C ALA A 458 14.71 14.65 -18.62
N ARG A 459 14.74 15.98 -18.66
CA ARG A 459 14.79 16.75 -19.90
C ARG A 459 16.06 16.45 -20.68
N VAL A 460 15.91 16.00 -21.92
CA VAL A 460 17.04 15.66 -22.79
C VAL A 460 17.65 16.92 -23.44
N THR A 461 18.89 16.79 -23.91
CA THR A 461 19.59 17.81 -24.70
C THR A 461 20.39 17.16 -25.82
N GLY A 462 20.80 17.94 -26.82
CA GLY A 462 21.50 17.45 -28.01
C GLY A 462 20.56 16.75 -29.00
N TRP A 463 21.16 15.99 -29.92
CA TRP A 463 20.45 15.19 -30.92
C TRP A 463 19.74 13.99 -30.30
N GLN A 464 18.48 13.78 -30.66
CA GLN A 464 17.63 12.70 -30.18
C GLN A 464 16.88 12.09 -31.37
N TRP A 465 16.89 10.77 -31.47
CA TRP A 465 16.09 10.01 -32.43
C TRP A 465 14.76 9.66 -31.77
N LEU A 466 13.68 10.33 -32.18
CA LEU A 466 12.38 10.27 -31.51
C LEU A 466 11.27 9.97 -32.51
N GLU A 467 10.24 9.31 -32.02
CA GLU A 467 8.99 9.12 -32.74
C GLU A 467 8.30 10.48 -32.95
N ILE A 468 7.80 10.69 -34.16
CA ILE A 468 7.09 11.90 -34.56
C ILE A 468 5.68 11.85 -33.95
N PRO A 469 5.25 12.87 -33.20
CA PRO A 469 3.89 12.93 -32.66
C PRO A 469 2.82 12.82 -33.74
N GLN A 470 1.84 11.95 -33.51
CA GLN A 470 0.72 11.76 -34.44
C GLN A 470 -0.06 13.05 -34.70
N SER A 471 -0.11 13.95 -33.71
CA SER A 471 -0.72 15.28 -33.81
C SER A 471 -0.07 16.18 -34.87
N TRP A 472 1.16 15.89 -35.32
CA TRP A 472 1.84 16.68 -36.34
C TRP A 472 1.51 16.24 -37.77
N MET A 473 0.73 15.18 -37.95
CA MET A 473 0.39 14.60 -39.26
C MET A 473 -0.57 15.47 -40.10
N ASP A 474 -1.08 16.57 -39.55
CA ASP A 474 -1.83 17.58 -40.31
C ASP A 474 -0.90 18.49 -41.15
N ASN A 475 0.42 18.42 -40.94
CA ASN A 475 1.42 19.18 -41.69
C ASN A 475 1.95 18.36 -42.89
N SER A 476 1.78 18.88 -44.11
CA SER A 476 2.21 18.19 -45.33
C SER A 476 3.71 17.87 -45.37
N ASP A 477 4.58 18.76 -44.86
CA ASP A 477 6.03 18.51 -44.84
C ASP A 477 6.40 17.32 -43.92
N VAL A 478 5.61 17.11 -42.86
CA VAL A 478 5.77 15.98 -41.92
C VAL A 478 5.27 14.70 -42.56
N VAL A 479 4.11 14.75 -43.22
CA VAL A 479 3.55 13.60 -43.95
C VAL A 479 4.52 13.11 -45.02
N ASP A 480 5.08 14.02 -45.82
CA ASP A 480 6.06 13.70 -46.86
C ASP A 480 7.30 13.04 -46.24
N TYR A 481 7.83 13.60 -45.15
CA TYR A 481 8.96 13.00 -44.43
C TYR A 481 8.63 11.57 -43.96
N VAL A 482 7.47 11.35 -43.34
CA VAL A 482 7.09 10.03 -42.81
C VAL A 482 6.96 9.00 -43.92
N GLN A 483 6.44 9.39 -45.09
CA GLN A 483 6.37 8.50 -46.26
C GLN A 483 7.75 8.13 -46.82
N GLU A 484 8.71 9.05 -46.78
CA GLU A 484 10.06 8.87 -47.34
C GLU A 484 11.04 8.22 -46.35
N HIS A 485 10.91 8.52 -45.06
CA HIS A 485 11.91 8.21 -44.03
C HIS A 485 11.36 7.43 -42.82
N GLY A 486 10.04 7.30 -42.69
CA GLY A 486 9.37 6.62 -41.57
C GLY A 486 8.97 7.52 -40.40
N GLU A 487 8.41 6.91 -39.35
CA GLU A 487 7.75 7.61 -38.22
C GLU A 487 8.71 8.20 -37.18
N TYR A 488 10.03 8.14 -37.45
CA TYR A 488 11.06 8.62 -36.53
C TYR A 488 11.97 9.64 -37.21
N ALA A 489 12.39 10.63 -36.44
CA ALA A 489 13.27 11.68 -36.91
C ALA A 489 14.29 12.10 -35.86
N TYR A 490 15.35 12.74 -36.33
CA TYR A 490 16.28 13.45 -35.47
C TYR A 490 15.76 14.83 -35.11
N PHE A 491 15.77 15.12 -33.81
CA PHE A 491 15.48 16.43 -33.23
C PHE A 491 16.68 16.90 -32.43
N TYR A 492 16.99 18.20 -32.51
CA TYR A 492 18.03 18.79 -31.67
C TYR A 492 17.42 19.64 -30.57
N PHE A 493 17.81 19.37 -29.32
CA PHE A 493 17.45 20.16 -28.15
C PHE A 493 18.66 20.96 -27.65
N SER A 494 18.49 22.26 -27.46
CA SER A 494 19.55 23.17 -26.99
C SER A 494 20.22 22.66 -25.71
N LYS A 495 21.55 22.56 -25.69
CA LYS A 495 22.31 22.16 -24.49
C LYS A 495 22.16 23.14 -23.31
N SER A 496 21.87 24.42 -23.59
CA SER A 496 21.71 25.45 -22.55
C SER A 496 20.28 25.57 -22.05
N SER A 497 19.30 25.61 -22.97
CA SER A 497 17.90 25.89 -22.63
C SER A 497 17.02 24.65 -22.62
N GLY A 498 17.42 23.57 -23.29
CA GLY A 498 16.60 22.38 -23.54
C GLY A 498 15.62 22.53 -24.72
N ASN A 499 15.47 23.73 -25.28
CA ASN A 499 14.46 23.98 -26.31
C ASN A 499 14.84 23.28 -27.62
N LYS A 500 13.85 22.65 -28.24
CA LYS A 500 13.92 22.11 -29.60
C LYS A 500 14.29 23.21 -30.59
N LYS A 501 15.28 22.94 -31.43
CA LYS A 501 15.59 23.76 -32.60
C LYS A 501 14.58 23.44 -33.70
N ARG A 502 13.99 24.49 -34.26
CA ARG A 502 13.04 24.46 -35.37
C ARG A 502 13.29 25.66 -36.27
N SER A 503 12.90 25.57 -37.52
CA SER A 503 12.93 26.70 -38.43
C SER A 503 11.81 27.69 -38.11
N SER A 504 11.84 28.86 -38.76
CA SER A 504 10.75 29.84 -38.68
C SER A 504 9.52 29.46 -39.56
N GLY A 505 9.44 28.21 -40.03
CA GLY A 505 8.44 27.70 -40.97
C GLY A 505 9.08 27.05 -42.21
N GLY A 506 8.52 25.93 -42.65
CA GLY A 506 9.02 25.11 -43.77
C GLY A 506 10.44 24.58 -43.56
N LYS A 507 10.97 23.88 -44.58
CA LYS A 507 12.34 23.33 -44.59
C LYS A 507 13.37 24.46 -44.77
N LYS A 508 14.30 24.62 -43.83
CA LYS A 508 15.35 25.67 -43.89
C LYS A 508 16.71 25.18 -43.40
N GLU A 509 17.75 25.85 -43.87
CA GLU A 509 19.11 25.71 -43.33
C GLU A 509 19.17 26.31 -41.92
N VAL A 510 19.47 25.49 -40.92
CA VAL A 510 19.57 25.86 -39.51
C VAL A 510 20.94 25.45 -38.97
N ASN A 511 21.64 26.39 -38.33
CA ASN A 511 22.92 26.12 -37.69
C ASN A 511 22.72 25.53 -36.28
N VAL A 512 23.39 24.41 -36.03
CA VAL A 512 23.42 23.69 -34.76
C VAL A 512 24.88 23.45 -34.39
N ASP A 513 25.35 24.11 -33.33
CA ASP A 513 26.73 23.99 -32.83
C ASP A 513 27.81 24.18 -33.91
N GLY A 514 27.59 25.07 -34.88
CA GLY A 514 28.54 25.37 -35.97
C GLY A 514 28.34 24.55 -37.25
N ILE A 515 27.52 23.51 -37.22
CA ILE A 515 27.19 22.67 -38.39
C ILE A 515 25.82 23.07 -38.93
N THR A 516 25.66 23.11 -40.26
CA THR A 516 24.39 23.49 -40.90
C THR A 516 23.59 22.24 -41.28
N TYR A 517 22.31 22.21 -40.90
CA TYR A 517 21.37 21.11 -41.18
C TYR A 517 20.12 21.67 -41.88
N CYS A 518 19.32 20.80 -42.51
CA CYS A 518 17.95 21.16 -42.88
C CYS A 518 17.01 20.79 -41.75
N ILE A 519 16.31 21.77 -41.20
CA ILE A 519 15.31 21.55 -40.16
C ILE A 519 14.00 22.24 -40.57
N ASP A 520 12.87 21.58 -40.35
CA ASP A 520 11.54 22.15 -40.64
C ASP A 520 10.95 22.99 -39.49
N GLY A 521 9.70 23.41 -39.69
CA GLY A 521 8.93 24.15 -38.69
C GLY A 521 8.60 23.32 -37.43
N ASN A 522 8.63 21.99 -37.48
CA ASN A 522 8.36 21.11 -36.32
C ASN A 522 9.65 20.67 -35.61
N GLY A 523 10.81 20.95 -36.21
CA GLY A 523 12.13 20.58 -35.69
C GLY A 523 12.68 19.27 -36.23
N ILE A 524 12.02 18.67 -37.22
CA ILE A 524 12.48 17.46 -37.93
C ILE A 524 13.69 17.82 -38.79
N MET A 525 14.77 17.04 -38.66
CA MET A 525 15.96 17.15 -39.51
C MET A 525 15.81 16.29 -40.78
N TYR A 526 16.13 16.86 -41.95
CA TYR A 526 16.00 16.20 -43.25
C TYR A 526 17.38 15.85 -43.83
N PRO A 527 17.72 14.55 -43.98
CA PRO A 527 18.90 14.11 -44.72
C PRO A 527 18.62 14.02 -46.24
N GLY A 528 19.66 13.80 -47.03
CA GLY A 528 19.58 13.59 -48.48
C GLY A 528 19.39 14.87 -49.29
N TRP A 529 18.80 14.73 -50.48
CA TRP A 529 18.47 15.86 -51.36
C TRP A 529 17.24 16.60 -50.83
N VAL A 530 17.39 17.88 -50.52
CA VAL A 530 16.27 18.72 -50.06
C VAL A 530 16.14 19.94 -50.95
N LYS A 531 14.94 20.13 -51.52
CA LYS A 531 14.55 21.32 -52.27
C LYS A 531 14.21 22.45 -51.31
N LEU A 532 15.04 23.49 -51.25
CA LEU A 532 14.84 24.64 -50.37
C LEU A 532 14.16 25.83 -51.07
N SER A 533 14.17 25.85 -52.40
CA SER A 533 13.52 26.90 -53.20
C SER A 533 13.26 26.41 -54.61
N SER A 534 12.14 26.83 -55.22
CA SER A 534 11.87 26.56 -56.63
C SER A 534 12.60 27.57 -57.52
N THR A 535 13.51 27.08 -58.38
CA THR A 535 14.32 27.89 -59.31
C THR A 535 14.44 27.20 -60.67
N THR A 536 14.94 27.92 -61.69
CA THR A 536 15.33 27.34 -62.98
C THR A 536 16.82 27.60 -63.23
N PRO A 537 17.64 26.58 -63.52
CA PRO A 537 17.35 25.14 -63.44
C PRO A 537 16.97 24.70 -62.01
N GLU A 538 16.21 23.61 -61.88
CA GLU A 538 15.67 23.18 -60.58
C GLU A 538 16.75 22.80 -59.56
N ILE A 539 17.83 22.16 -60.01
CA ILE A 539 18.94 21.71 -59.14
C ILE A 539 19.55 22.84 -58.30
N LYS A 540 19.50 24.09 -58.79
CA LYS A 540 20.00 25.28 -58.08
C LYS A 540 19.29 25.51 -56.74
N GLY A 541 18.05 25.06 -56.64
CA GLY A 541 17.22 25.13 -55.44
C GLY A 541 17.53 24.06 -54.39
N TYR A 542 18.37 23.08 -54.71
CA TYR A 542 18.67 21.95 -53.85
C TYR A 542 19.90 22.16 -52.98
N ARG A 543 19.89 21.51 -51.83
CA ARG A 543 21.07 21.16 -51.06
C ARG A 543 21.10 19.66 -50.85
N TYR A 544 22.29 19.14 -50.64
CA TYR A 544 22.44 17.78 -50.15
C TYR A 544 22.89 17.83 -48.69
N PHE A 545 22.09 17.22 -47.83
CA PHE A 545 22.38 17.00 -46.42
C PHE A 545 22.87 15.56 -46.30
N TYR A 546 24.06 15.38 -45.76
CA TYR A 546 24.79 14.13 -45.88
C TYR A 546 24.00 12.96 -45.29
N GLN A 547 23.76 11.94 -46.10
CA GLN A 547 23.10 10.70 -45.69
C GLN A 547 24.11 9.55 -45.77
N PRO A 548 24.53 8.96 -44.64
CA PRO A 548 25.44 7.83 -44.64
C PRO A 548 24.89 6.67 -45.47
N THR A 549 25.74 6.08 -46.32
CA THR A 549 25.35 4.91 -47.12
C THR A 549 25.56 3.58 -46.39
N SER A 550 26.23 3.62 -45.23
CA SER A 550 26.45 2.50 -44.30
C SER A 550 26.95 3.04 -42.95
N ASP A 551 26.94 2.21 -41.91
CA ASP A 551 27.47 2.58 -40.57
C ASP A 551 28.97 2.95 -40.56
N GLN A 552 29.71 2.57 -41.60
CA GLN A 552 31.12 2.90 -41.77
C GLN A 552 31.33 4.23 -42.49
N ASP A 553 30.30 4.75 -43.15
CA ASP A 553 30.34 6.02 -43.88
C ASP A 553 30.23 7.17 -42.87
N LYS A 554 31.39 7.76 -42.54
CA LYS A 554 31.54 8.86 -41.56
C LYS A 554 32.18 10.09 -42.20
N THR A 555 31.87 10.31 -43.47
CA THR A 555 32.44 11.40 -44.26
C THR A 555 32.06 12.76 -43.63
N LEU A 556 30.82 12.89 -43.18
CA LEU A 556 30.29 14.05 -42.44
C LEU A 556 29.35 13.54 -41.32
N ALA A 557 28.86 14.43 -40.47
CA ALA A 557 27.77 14.07 -39.57
C ALA A 557 26.48 13.83 -40.37
N GLU A 558 25.67 12.84 -40.00
CA GLU A 558 24.37 12.62 -40.66
C GLU A 558 23.51 13.89 -40.61
N GLY A 559 22.99 14.30 -41.77
CA GLY A 559 22.24 15.53 -41.96
C GLY A 559 23.10 16.80 -42.15
N GLU A 560 24.43 16.73 -42.05
CA GLU A 560 25.31 17.88 -42.27
C GLU A 560 25.25 18.35 -43.74
N ARG A 561 25.08 19.66 -43.96
CA ARG A 561 25.10 20.24 -45.29
C ARG A 561 26.46 20.00 -45.95
N VAL A 562 26.44 19.41 -47.13
CA VAL A 562 27.66 19.14 -47.89
C VAL A 562 28.19 20.43 -48.51
N GLU A 563 29.47 20.75 -48.25
CA GLU A 563 30.10 21.99 -48.68
C GLU A 563 31.50 21.75 -49.25
N GLY A 564 31.79 22.33 -50.42
CA GLY A 564 33.13 22.36 -51.00
C GLY A 564 33.71 21.00 -51.39
N MET A 565 32.89 20.00 -51.67
CA MET A 565 33.34 18.64 -51.94
C MET A 565 32.55 17.91 -53.03
N TRP A 566 33.14 16.80 -53.49
CA TRP A 566 32.57 15.89 -54.47
C TRP A 566 31.87 14.73 -53.76
N LEU A 567 30.67 14.38 -54.22
CA LEU A 567 29.98 13.16 -53.82
C LEU A 567 29.43 12.42 -55.04
N LYS A 568 29.41 11.09 -54.97
CA LYS A 568 28.78 10.22 -55.97
C LYS A 568 27.43 9.76 -55.46
N LEU A 569 26.36 10.33 -55.99
CA LEU A 569 25.01 10.25 -55.42
C LEU A 569 23.99 9.86 -56.48
N ASP A 570 22.89 9.25 -56.05
CA ASP A 570 21.67 9.24 -56.87
C ASP A 570 21.15 10.68 -56.98
N GLY A 571 20.59 11.04 -58.13
CA GLY A 571 20.08 12.40 -58.35
C GLY A 571 18.86 12.71 -57.48
N PRO A 572 18.44 13.97 -57.40
CA PRO A 572 17.21 14.32 -56.70
C PRO A 572 16.01 13.54 -57.25
N PRO A 573 15.12 13.02 -56.38
CA PRO A 573 14.08 12.06 -56.77
C PRO A 573 13.04 12.63 -57.74
N ASP A 574 12.82 13.95 -57.70
CA ASP A 574 11.85 14.65 -58.57
C ASP A 574 12.49 15.26 -59.83
N LEU A 575 13.79 15.08 -60.03
CA LEU A 575 14.46 15.43 -61.29
C LEU A 575 14.66 14.16 -62.13
N ASN A 576 14.50 14.29 -63.46
CA ASN A 576 14.83 13.24 -64.44
C ASN A 576 16.35 12.96 -64.45
N SER A 577 16.84 12.33 -63.39
CA SER A 577 18.23 11.90 -63.26
C SER A 577 18.44 10.57 -63.99
N SER A 578 19.70 10.23 -64.27
CA SER A 578 20.11 9.09 -65.10
C SER A 578 19.72 7.70 -64.53
N GLY A 579 19.12 7.63 -63.34
CA GLY A 579 18.79 6.40 -62.63
C GLY A 579 20.01 5.65 -62.09
N GLN A 580 21.19 6.29 -62.11
CA GLN A 580 22.45 5.76 -61.58
C GLN A 580 23.16 6.83 -60.75
N LYS A 581 24.11 6.40 -59.90
CA LYS A 581 24.91 7.34 -59.11
C LYS A 581 25.88 8.12 -59.98
N GLU A 582 25.76 9.44 -59.94
CA GLU A 582 26.57 10.39 -60.69
C GLU A 582 27.40 11.29 -59.77
N TRP A 583 28.40 11.95 -60.35
CA TRP A 583 29.28 12.87 -59.61
C TRP A 583 28.69 14.28 -59.54
N TYR A 584 28.51 14.77 -58.31
CA TYR A 584 28.08 16.12 -57.99
C TYR A 584 29.17 16.83 -57.22
N TYR A 585 29.35 18.12 -57.50
CA TYR A 585 30.21 18.99 -56.69
C TYR A 585 29.38 20.07 -56.03
N PHE A 586 29.52 20.19 -54.71
CA PHE A 586 28.87 21.23 -53.92
C PHE A 586 29.87 22.34 -53.62
N ASP A 587 29.49 23.58 -53.86
CA ASP A 587 30.32 24.73 -53.52
C ASP A 587 30.35 25.01 -52.01
N ARG A 588 31.10 26.03 -51.60
CA ARG A 588 31.22 26.40 -50.17
C ARG A 588 29.93 26.98 -49.55
N SER A 589 28.90 27.22 -50.36
CA SER A 589 27.56 27.57 -49.89
C SER A 589 26.61 26.36 -49.87
N GLY A 590 27.13 25.17 -50.19
CA GLY A 590 26.39 23.92 -50.32
C GLY A 590 25.60 23.79 -51.61
N LYS A 591 25.71 24.75 -52.55
CA LYS A 591 24.99 24.68 -53.83
C LYS A 591 25.68 23.68 -54.74
N PRO A 592 24.94 22.75 -55.37
CA PRO A 592 25.52 21.95 -56.45
C PRO A 592 25.95 22.87 -57.59
N LYS A 593 27.05 22.53 -58.26
CA LYS A 593 27.40 23.15 -59.56
C LYS A 593 26.51 22.57 -60.65
N PHE A 594 26.11 23.40 -61.59
CA PHE A 594 25.17 23.06 -62.66
C PHE A 594 25.43 23.91 -63.91
N GLY A 595 24.92 23.45 -65.05
CA GLY A 595 24.78 24.20 -66.28
C GLY A 595 23.47 24.98 -66.36
N GLU A 596 23.43 26.06 -67.13
CA GLU A 596 22.17 26.79 -67.39
C GLU A 596 21.14 25.90 -68.10
N GLU A 597 19.90 26.36 -68.19
CA GLU A 597 18.81 25.57 -68.78
C GLU A 597 19.16 25.09 -70.20
N ASN A 598 19.06 23.77 -70.43
CA ASN A 598 19.44 23.09 -71.66
C ASN A 598 20.87 23.40 -72.13
N SER A 599 21.80 23.59 -71.20
CA SER A 599 23.19 23.94 -71.50
C SER A 599 24.17 23.29 -70.54
N TYR A 600 25.43 23.21 -70.96
CA TYR A 600 26.53 22.84 -70.09
C TYR A 600 27.25 24.06 -69.52
N HIS A 601 27.90 23.90 -68.38
CA HIS A 601 28.75 24.93 -67.79
C HIS A 601 30.13 24.39 -67.43
N VAL A 602 31.17 25.13 -67.83
CA VAL A 602 32.56 24.79 -67.51
C VAL A 602 32.95 25.51 -66.22
N GLU A 603 33.25 24.74 -65.18
CA GLU A 603 33.65 25.27 -63.87
C GLU A 603 35.07 24.86 -63.52
N LYS A 604 35.85 25.81 -63.00
CA LYS A 604 37.15 25.51 -62.39
C LYS A 604 36.94 25.09 -60.93
N ILE A 605 37.31 23.86 -60.60
CA ILE A 605 37.28 23.34 -59.23
C ILE A 605 38.71 22.94 -58.86
N HIS A 606 39.25 23.64 -57.86
CA HIS A 606 40.67 23.55 -57.49
C HIS A 606 41.57 23.79 -58.71
N ASP A 607 42.39 22.81 -59.09
CA ASP A 607 43.38 22.94 -60.16
C ASP A 607 42.91 22.37 -61.52
N SER A 608 41.63 22.05 -61.67
CA SER A 608 41.10 21.44 -62.90
C SER A 608 39.74 22.00 -63.31
N TYR A 609 39.38 21.75 -64.57
CA TYR A 609 38.11 22.15 -65.14
C TYR A 609 37.19 20.94 -65.28
N TYR A 610 35.89 21.16 -65.12
CA TYR A 610 34.84 20.16 -65.19
C TYR A 610 33.66 20.75 -65.95
N VAL A 611 32.89 19.90 -66.61
CA VAL A 611 31.68 20.31 -67.34
C VAL A 611 30.47 19.76 -66.60
N PHE A 612 29.53 20.63 -66.24
CA PHE A 612 28.29 20.27 -65.55
C PHE A 612 27.09 20.47 -66.45
N ASP A 613 26.10 19.61 -66.27
CA ASP A 613 24.81 19.66 -66.94
C ASP A 613 23.77 20.42 -66.09
N MET A 614 22.57 20.67 -66.63
CA MET A 614 21.51 21.42 -65.93
C MET A 614 20.94 20.71 -64.69
N TYR A 615 21.24 19.42 -64.51
CA TYR A 615 20.86 18.62 -63.35
C TYR A 615 21.98 18.54 -62.31
N GLY A 616 23.11 19.19 -62.57
CA GLY A 616 24.28 19.28 -61.70
C GLY A 616 25.25 18.10 -61.80
N VAL A 617 25.06 17.22 -62.79
CA VAL A 617 25.94 16.06 -63.02
C VAL A 617 27.21 16.50 -63.73
N ALA A 618 28.36 16.08 -63.22
CA ALA A 618 29.64 16.23 -63.90
C ALA A 618 29.74 15.26 -65.09
N GLN A 619 29.75 15.83 -66.29
CA GLN A 619 29.74 15.13 -67.55
C GLN A 619 31.12 14.55 -67.91
N TYR A 620 31.10 13.53 -68.76
CA TYR A 620 32.28 12.82 -69.25
C TYR A 620 32.25 12.70 -70.77
N GLY A 621 33.40 12.37 -71.37
CA GLY A 621 33.53 12.23 -72.81
C GLY A 621 33.78 13.56 -73.51
N LEU A 622 33.56 13.58 -74.83
CA LEU A 622 33.72 14.74 -75.69
C LEU A 622 32.40 15.53 -75.73
N ILE A 623 32.40 16.73 -75.19
CA ILE A 623 31.20 17.54 -74.92
C ILE A 623 31.26 18.81 -75.75
N GLU A 624 30.17 19.11 -76.46
CA GLU A 624 30.01 20.38 -77.17
C GLU A 624 29.33 21.41 -76.28
N LEU A 625 29.95 22.59 -76.16
CA LEU A 625 29.42 23.75 -75.47
C LEU A 625 29.60 25.00 -76.35
N ASN A 626 28.49 25.57 -76.82
CA ASN A 626 28.46 26.79 -77.63
C ASN A 626 29.40 26.73 -78.85
N GLY A 627 29.44 25.57 -79.54
CA GLY A 627 30.31 25.35 -80.70
C GLY A 627 31.76 24.98 -80.38
N GLU A 628 32.13 24.95 -79.11
CA GLU A 628 33.46 24.57 -78.62
C GLU A 628 33.44 23.17 -78.00
N PHE A 629 34.56 22.46 -78.02
CA PHE A 629 34.62 21.07 -77.57
C PHE A 629 35.53 20.90 -76.37
N TYR A 630 35.07 20.15 -75.37
CA TYR A 630 35.81 19.81 -74.16
C TYR A 630 35.86 18.30 -74.02
N TYR A 631 36.98 17.73 -73.56
CA TYR A 631 37.03 16.30 -73.26
C TYR A 631 37.23 16.06 -71.78
N CYS A 632 36.20 15.55 -71.12
CA CYS A 632 36.24 15.10 -69.73
C CYS A 632 36.57 13.60 -69.68
N LYS A 633 37.38 13.18 -68.71
CA LYS A 633 37.71 11.76 -68.52
C LYS A 633 36.47 10.91 -68.24
N GLY A 634 36.60 9.60 -68.43
CA GLY A 634 35.50 8.64 -68.51
C GLY A 634 34.65 8.49 -67.24
N PRO A 635 33.60 7.64 -67.30
CA PRO A 635 32.61 7.53 -66.23
C PRO A 635 33.19 7.04 -64.90
N ASP A 636 34.24 6.21 -64.96
CA ASP A 636 34.96 5.66 -63.80
C ASP A 636 36.19 6.48 -63.38
N ASP A 637 36.49 7.56 -64.11
CA ASP A 637 37.60 8.47 -63.81
C ASP A 637 37.13 9.68 -62.98
N ASP A 638 38.06 10.59 -62.68
CA ASP A 638 37.83 11.83 -61.92
C ASP A 638 37.05 12.92 -62.68
N ARG A 639 36.46 12.63 -63.85
CA ARG A 639 35.67 13.57 -64.69
C ARG A 639 36.38 14.88 -65.07
N LYS A 640 37.68 15.00 -64.85
CA LYS A 640 38.45 16.21 -65.19
C LYS A 640 38.52 16.43 -66.69
N CYS A 641 38.41 17.68 -67.12
CA CYS A 641 38.78 18.10 -68.47
C CYS A 641 40.26 17.81 -68.71
N VAL A 642 40.57 17.13 -69.81
CA VAL A 642 41.92 16.85 -70.26
C VAL A 642 42.54 18.10 -70.87
N THR A 643 43.82 18.33 -70.59
CA THR A 643 44.62 19.41 -71.18
C THR A 643 45.77 18.84 -72.00
N GLY A 644 46.26 19.57 -72.99
CA GLY A 644 47.36 19.12 -73.86
C GLY A 644 46.92 18.06 -74.88
N LYS A 645 47.90 17.30 -75.41
CA LYS A 645 47.67 16.29 -76.45
C LYS A 645 47.17 14.98 -75.85
N THR A 646 46.13 14.39 -76.43
CA THR A 646 45.59 13.09 -76.02
C THR A 646 45.05 12.31 -77.23
N MET A 647 44.88 10.99 -77.07
CA MET A 647 44.25 10.13 -78.08
C MET A 647 42.85 9.77 -77.60
N LEU A 648 41.82 10.03 -78.41
CA LEU A 648 40.43 9.81 -78.04
C LEU A 648 39.76 8.86 -79.02
N ASN A 649 38.80 8.08 -78.55
CA ASN A 649 37.80 7.50 -79.44
C ASN A 649 36.64 8.49 -79.49
N ASP A 650 36.52 9.19 -80.61
CA ASP A 650 35.52 10.24 -80.85
C ASP A 650 34.29 9.69 -81.61
N GLY A 651 34.19 8.36 -81.77
CA GLY A 651 33.06 7.72 -82.47
C GLY A 651 33.10 7.84 -84.00
N ILE A 652 34.01 8.67 -84.55
CA ILE A 652 34.13 8.90 -85.98
C ILE A 652 35.22 7.98 -86.56
N GLY A 653 34.80 6.79 -86.99
CA GLY A 653 35.66 5.79 -87.64
C GLY A 653 36.18 4.71 -86.70
N SER A 654 37.05 3.83 -87.22
CA SER A 654 37.52 2.63 -86.51
C SER A 654 38.80 2.83 -85.67
N SER A 655 39.36 4.04 -85.64
CA SER A 655 40.65 4.33 -85.01
C SER A 655 40.59 5.56 -84.11
N ARG A 656 41.34 5.57 -83.01
CA ARG A 656 41.48 6.75 -82.12
C ARG A 656 42.05 7.94 -82.90
N ALA A 657 41.44 9.10 -82.73
CA ALA A 657 41.92 10.37 -83.26
C ALA A 657 42.76 11.12 -82.22
N GLN A 658 43.75 11.89 -82.67
CA GLN A 658 44.56 12.72 -81.78
C GLN A 658 43.86 14.06 -81.58
N TYR A 659 43.80 14.50 -80.32
CA TYR A 659 43.25 15.79 -79.93
C TYR A 659 44.29 16.65 -79.19
N CYS A 660 44.06 17.96 -79.15
CA CYS A 660 44.81 18.89 -78.32
C CYS A 660 43.88 19.92 -77.67
N PHE A 661 43.94 20.00 -76.34
CA PHE A 661 43.14 20.91 -75.53
C PHE A 661 44.03 21.97 -74.86
N ASP A 662 43.47 23.15 -74.62
CA ASP A 662 44.14 24.23 -73.90
C ASP A 662 44.19 23.99 -72.38
N LEU A 663 44.66 24.97 -71.62
CA LEU A 663 44.77 24.87 -70.15
C LEU A 663 43.42 24.86 -69.42
N LYS A 664 42.34 25.21 -70.11
CA LYS A 664 40.95 25.13 -69.62
C LYS A 664 40.23 23.88 -70.10
N GLY A 665 40.90 23.02 -70.86
CA GLY A 665 40.32 21.83 -71.47
C GLY A 665 39.52 22.10 -72.74
N LYS A 666 39.56 23.32 -73.28
CA LYS A 666 38.89 23.69 -74.53
C LYS A 666 39.73 23.21 -75.73
N GLY A 667 39.08 22.61 -76.71
CA GLY A 667 39.71 22.12 -77.93
C GLY A 667 40.34 23.26 -78.73
N ILE A 668 41.60 23.09 -79.13
CA ILE A 668 42.32 24.12 -79.87
C ILE A 668 41.85 24.15 -81.34
N THR A 669 41.52 25.35 -81.83
CA THR A 669 41.39 25.63 -83.27
C THR A 669 42.58 26.49 -83.70
N GLY A 670 43.38 25.99 -84.64
CA GLY A 670 44.59 26.67 -85.15
C GLY A 670 45.85 25.80 -85.08
N ILE A 671 47.01 26.46 -85.19
CA ILE A 671 48.31 25.77 -85.26
C ILE A 671 48.88 25.57 -83.85
N LYS A 672 49.14 24.31 -83.48
CA LYS A 672 49.81 23.95 -82.22
C LYS A 672 50.91 22.93 -82.45
N ASP A 673 52.12 23.24 -81.98
CA ASP A 673 53.32 22.41 -82.12
C ASP A 673 53.58 21.93 -83.56
N GLY A 674 53.29 22.79 -84.55
CA GLY A 674 53.47 22.49 -85.97
C GLY A 674 52.39 21.62 -86.61
N ASN A 675 51.27 21.35 -85.93
CA ASN A 675 50.11 20.65 -86.48
C ASN A 675 48.88 21.54 -86.48
N PHE A 676 47.93 21.27 -87.36
CA PHE A 676 46.63 21.95 -87.38
C PHE A 676 45.61 21.15 -86.56
N TYR A 677 45.02 21.80 -85.57
CA TYR A 677 43.87 21.28 -84.83
C TYR A 677 42.63 22.13 -85.14
N TYR A 678 41.49 21.50 -85.31
CA TYR A 678 40.20 22.18 -85.44
C TYR A 678 39.27 21.67 -84.34
N LYS A 679 38.80 22.58 -83.48
CA LYS A 679 38.01 22.26 -82.28
C LYS A 679 38.63 21.12 -81.46
N GLY A 680 39.95 21.12 -81.38
CA GLY A 680 40.76 20.12 -80.69
C GLY A 680 41.17 18.91 -81.54
N LYS A 681 40.48 18.55 -82.63
CA LYS A 681 40.78 17.37 -83.45
C LYS A 681 41.92 17.63 -84.44
N LEU A 682 42.93 16.76 -84.46
CA LEU A 682 44.06 16.84 -85.40
C LEU A 682 43.57 16.65 -86.84
N GLN A 683 43.87 17.63 -87.69
CA GLN A 683 43.64 17.53 -89.13
C GLN A 683 44.88 16.94 -89.80
N LYS A 684 44.69 15.96 -90.68
CA LYS A 684 45.76 15.26 -91.40
C LYS A 684 45.32 14.99 -92.83
N ALA A 685 46.29 14.93 -93.73
CA ALA A 685 46.00 14.55 -95.10
C ALA A 685 45.62 13.07 -95.20
N ASP A 686 44.83 12.70 -96.22
CA ASP A 686 44.67 11.31 -96.58
C ASP A 686 46.04 10.65 -96.83
N SER A 687 46.21 9.42 -96.34
CA SER A 687 47.45 8.67 -96.49
C SER A 687 47.86 8.47 -97.96
N ALA A 688 46.90 8.33 -98.87
CA ALA A 688 47.12 8.21 -100.32
C ALA A 688 47.49 9.56 -100.95
N ALA A 689 46.89 10.67 -100.50
CA ALA A 689 47.21 12.01 -100.99
C ALA A 689 48.62 12.47 -100.57
N ARG A 690 49.14 11.95 -99.44
CA ARG A 690 50.40 12.33 -98.77
C ARG A 690 50.41 13.74 -98.20
N TYR A 691 49.90 14.73 -98.95
CA TYR A 691 49.75 16.12 -98.57
C TYR A 691 48.43 16.71 -99.07
N GLU A 692 47.78 17.53 -98.25
CA GLU A 692 46.55 18.24 -98.60
C GLU A 692 46.59 19.68 -98.08
N VAL A 693 45.88 20.58 -98.76
CA VAL A 693 45.78 21.98 -98.36
C VAL A 693 44.59 22.15 -97.43
N PHE A 694 44.81 22.69 -96.23
CA PHE A 694 43.75 23.08 -95.31
C PHE A 694 43.70 24.59 -95.18
N ASP A 695 42.50 25.18 -95.18
CA ASP A 695 42.32 26.59 -94.86
C ASP A 695 42.15 26.77 -93.36
N ILE A 696 43.22 27.20 -92.70
CA ILE A 696 43.26 27.29 -91.24
C ILE A 696 42.63 28.64 -90.84
N PRO A 697 41.61 28.65 -89.96
CA PRO A 697 41.02 29.90 -89.46
C PRO A 697 42.10 30.87 -88.96
N GLU A 698 42.00 32.14 -89.40
CA GLU A 698 42.93 33.25 -89.06
C GLU A 698 44.38 33.11 -89.56
N GLU A 699 44.79 31.95 -90.04
CA GLU A 699 46.16 31.65 -90.52
C GLU A 699 46.23 31.51 -92.05
N GLY A 700 45.12 31.18 -92.70
CA GLY A 700 44.99 30.91 -94.12
C GLY A 700 45.55 29.55 -94.55
N LYS A 701 45.57 29.30 -95.87
CA LYS A 701 45.95 28.00 -96.47
C LYS A 701 47.34 27.52 -96.06
N ARG A 702 47.44 26.26 -95.61
CA ARG A 702 48.69 25.55 -95.29
C ARG A 702 48.65 24.13 -95.88
N LEU A 703 49.82 23.63 -96.28
CA LEU A 703 49.97 22.25 -96.75
C LEU A 703 50.32 21.34 -95.56
N ILE A 704 49.50 20.30 -95.35
CA ILE A 704 49.59 19.38 -94.21
C ILE A 704 49.86 17.97 -94.73
N ASN A 705 50.72 17.21 -94.06
CA ASN A 705 51.01 15.83 -94.44
C ASN A 705 50.08 14.81 -93.78
N SER A 706 50.19 13.52 -94.15
CA SER A 706 49.38 12.43 -93.58
C SER A 706 49.60 12.14 -92.09
N SER A 707 50.62 12.75 -91.47
CA SER A 707 50.83 12.74 -90.01
C SER A 707 50.26 13.97 -89.28
N GLY A 708 49.64 14.90 -90.01
CA GLY A 708 49.08 16.15 -89.47
C GLY A 708 50.08 17.31 -89.33
N LYS A 709 51.33 17.14 -89.79
CA LYS A 709 52.36 18.19 -89.72
C LYS A 709 52.22 19.18 -90.85
N ILE A 710 52.34 20.46 -90.50
CA ILE A 710 52.38 21.57 -91.45
C ILE A 710 53.77 21.63 -92.09
N MET A 711 53.80 21.62 -93.42
CA MET A 711 55.02 21.69 -94.20
C MET A 711 55.52 23.14 -94.30
N LYS A 712 56.79 23.38 -93.98
CA LYS A 712 57.42 24.71 -94.00
C LYS A 712 58.86 24.64 -94.50
N ASN A 713 59.33 25.71 -95.16
CA ASN A 713 60.70 25.84 -95.69
C ASN A 713 61.17 24.62 -96.50
N THR A 714 60.32 24.10 -97.38
CA THR A 714 60.60 22.87 -98.11
C THR A 714 59.93 22.84 -99.48
N LYS A 715 60.32 21.88 -100.31
CA LYS A 715 59.68 21.52 -101.57
C LYS A 715 59.28 20.06 -101.49
N VAL A 716 58.02 19.77 -101.79
CA VAL A 716 57.48 18.40 -101.73
C VAL A 716 56.65 18.08 -102.97
N THR A 717 56.52 16.79 -103.26
CA THR A 717 55.62 16.26 -104.27
C THR A 717 54.56 15.41 -103.58
N ASP A 718 53.29 15.60 -103.93
CA ASP A 718 52.17 14.84 -103.36
C ASP A 718 51.94 13.47 -104.04
N GLY A 719 50.90 12.76 -103.60
CA GLY A 719 50.53 11.45 -104.14
C GLY A 719 50.06 11.48 -105.60
N ASN A 720 49.74 12.66 -106.14
CA ASN A 720 49.28 12.89 -107.51
C ASN A 720 50.38 13.53 -108.40
N ASP A 721 51.65 13.43 -107.99
CA ASP A 721 52.83 14.00 -108.67
C ASP A 721 52.84 15.54 -108.80
N GLN A 722 52.03 16.26 -108.02
CA GLN A 722 52.01 17.72 -108.05
C GLN A 722 53.09 18.31 -107.12
N LYS A 723 53.73 19.39 -107.56
CA LYS A 723 54.86 20.01 -106.86
C LYS A 723 54.45 21.23 -106.05
N TRP A 724 54.87 21.26 -104.80
CA TRP A 724 54.57 22.33 -103.84
C TRP A 724 55.85 23.01 -103.36
N THR A 725 55.83 24.34 -103.22
CA THR A 725 56.92 25.11 -102.58
C THR A 725 56.37 25.87 -101.37
N LEU A 726 56.98 25.67 -100.19
CA LEU A 726 56.50 26.16 -98.90
C LEU A 726 57.51 27.13 -98.28
N GLY A 727 57.04 28.31 -97.90
CA GLY A 727 57.85 29.36 -97.26
C GLY A 727 57.92 29.25 -95.73
N SER A 728 58.45 30.32 -95.12
CA SER A 728 58.50 30.47 -93.67
C SER A 728 57.10 30.51 -93.06
N GLY A 729 56.91 29.79 -91.94
CA GLY A 729 55.58 29.66 -91.30
C GLY A 729 54.60 28.75 -92.04
N GLY A 730 55.04 28.09 -93.12
CA GLY A 730 54.24 27.10 -93.87
C GLY A 730 53.34 27.69 -94.97
N LYS A 731 53.50 28.98 -95.30
CA LYS A 731 52.75 29.61 -96.40
C LYS A 731 53.07 28.93 -97.73
N ILE A 732 52.04 28.63 -98.52
CA ILE A 732 52.19 28.02 -99.84
C ILE A 732 52.62 29.11 -100.84
N LEU A 733 53.82 28.96 -101.42
CA LEU A 733 54.38 29.87 -102.43
C LEU A 733 54.10 29.38 -103.86
N THR A 734 53.95 28.06 -104.03
CA THR A 734 53.56 27.43 -105.29
C THR A 734 52.55 26.32 -104.98
N TYR A 735 51.37 26.42 -105.57
CA TYR A 735 50.26 25.48 -105.40
C TYR A 735 50.40 24.32 -106.38
N GLY A 736 50.26 23.09 -105.88
CA GLY A 736 50.15 21.89 -106.72
C GLY A 736 48.72 21.67 -107.23
N SER A 737 47.72 21.97 -106.40
CA SER A 737 46.29 22.04 -106.72
C SER A 737 45.62 23.26 -106.08
N ASN A 738 44.40 23.57 -106.53
CA ASN A 738 43.53 24.57 -105.92
C ASN A 738 42.52 23.97 -104.91
N GLU A 739 42.53 22.65 -104.74
CA GLU A 739 41.60 21.95 -103.86
C GLU A 739 41.97 22.20 -102.39
N VAL A 740 40.95 22.40 -101.57
CA VAL A 740 41.08 22.57 -100.13
C VAL A 740 40.37 21.39 -99.48
N ALA A 741 41.09 20.67 -98.63
CA ALA A 741 40.57 19.54 -97.90
C ALA A 741 39.47 19.97 -96.92
N GLU A 742 38.48 19.11 -96.77
CA GLU A 742 37.40 19.29 -95.82
C GLU A 742 37.95 19.21 -94.38
N ILE A 743 37.56 20.17 -93.55
CA ILE A 743 37.91 20.17 -92.14
C ILE A 743 36.97 19.21 -91.42
N LEU A 744 37.55 18.19 -90.77
CA LEU A 744 36.78 17.22 -90.00
C LEU A 744 36.44 17.82 -88.63
N ALA A 745 35.18 18.16 -88.43
CA ALA A 745 34.67 18.56 -87.12
C ALA A 745 34.65 17.34 -86.16
N PRO A 746 34.87 17.55 -84.85
CA PRO A 746 34.54 16.55 -83.84
C PRO A 746 33.02 16.33 -83.77
N GLU A 747 32.60 15.14 -83.38
CA GLU A 747 31.21 14.81 -83.01
C GLU A 747 31.16 14.61 -81.50
N ALA A 748 30.22 15.25 -80.83
CA ALA A 748 30.12 15.17 -79.38
C ALA A 748 29.64 13.76 -78.98
N THR A 749 30.26 13.17 -77.97
CA THR A 749 29.73 11.94 -77.36
C THR A 749 28.54 12.24 -76.45
N VAL A 750 28.40 13.49 -76.02
CA VAL A 750 27.25 14.01 -75.26
C VAL A 750 26.95 15.42 -75.76
N SER A 751 25.71 15.67 -76.19
CA SER A 751 25.21 17.00 -76.57
C SER A 751 23.81 17.20 -75.98
N TYR A 752 23.51 18.44 -75.61
CA TYR A 752 22.16 18.85 -75.25
C TYR A 752 21.25 19.01 -76.46
#